data_AF-A0A6H9I4X2-F1
#
_entry.id   AF-A0A6H9I4X2-F1
#
_cell.length_a   1.000
_cell.length_b   1.000
_cell.length_c   1.000
_cell.angle_alpha   90.00
_cell.angle_beta   90.00
_cell.angle_gamma   90.00
#
_symmetry.space_group_name_H-M   'P 1'
#
loop_
_entity.id
_entity.type
_entity.pdbx_description
1 polymer ?
#
loop_
_entity_poly.entity_id
_entity_poly.type
_entity_poly.pdbx_seq_one_letter_code
_entity_poly.pdbx_strand_id
1 'polypeptide(L)'
;MKHIVFIPGIMGSELYEGEKKWGSKRWFTVRNKNAERLIMKPNEDDNIYPGQPLSHGYKIIGNAVGKNIVYSTIMGTLSALNSKGFQFHPYGYDWRKNLWETCGDLDILLRKIGDEEIYIVAHSMGGLLIHTYCQWVKNSQKTMPNIKKVITLGTPWKGSPDSFKALKYGVKDRGYFFPDFDVTMKISRTFPSSYQLLPSVDYCLENKYLKQDGRILRWSECIDVVQNLEGCNVKSIKILNQTLHDSLSQKWPSSIEHYNVIGVNQGSVGVLMLGANGLDGMQQPVDGDGVVPLNAALPYNTANSTILYTQASHEGLVKHKPVLKWVKSLLENETADMCDGIYEEYEPRTDWVMERIDCPVDVFIEGEEEEINNPSADITRHNIGEATYLIYNKPKSTKIEVEAYADGRTTIETIKVVDGKVKSKTKFPSVDADPARKAIIDVEFQGTDPITKVYLSSEDNPEEAIEVPGVNVEMPKTPQLDPPKTRINLNALGKKEGTHYDENGISMAFTVKETEESPLLETLYRINDGEWKRYTKLTNLTLGNGLIPGRNKIEYYSKDVYDNEETVRRRVIYIEPNVPKTTYRIYLRPDTECVLALGKYYEGVGEYKSEYKIGEKGKVQEYKQPISFKPYEDKEIYVRTADIFQRKNEWEKVDISFKDLAETIWDINGFEGTVLDIVSRLPQNEEEFVGCLIGKNEKDIDEKIPKTARNIHLTFKDIEYVIELMPKLELYLHYHSQIIKREEKNVKIDFSIYDAEDNPIKELEPAVKYTLIPTLDSNKDIVAPAVTSNGKGIYTFNVPVGHLSKAVQKIKLEFRDIPTRIKPLATHTFKVE
;
A
#
# COMPACT_ATOMS: atom_id res chain seq x y z
N MET A 1 -52.22 -32.72 -8.41
CA MET A 1 -51.10 -32.68 -9.38
C MET A 1 -49.80 -32.75 -8.56
N LYS A 2 -48.62 -32.94 -9.18
CA LYS A 2 -47.34 -33.01 -8.44
C LYS A 2 -46.55 -31.72 -8.70
N HIS A 3 -45.90 -31.14 -7.70
CA HIS A 3 -45.20 -29.86 -7.82
C HIS A 3 -43.70 -30.01 -7.57
N ILE A 4 -42.87 -29.41 -8.42
CA ILE A 4 -41.42 -29.37 -8.25
C ILE A 4 -41.02 -27.94 -7.93
N VAL A 5 -40.37 -27.71 -6.80
CA VAL A 5 -39.80 -26.40 -6.44
C VAL A 5 -38.28 -26.48 -6.51
N PHE A 6 -37.67 -25.59 -7.30
CA PHE A 6 -36.22 -25.46 -7.35
C PHE A 6 -35.73 -24.28 -6.50
N ILE A 7 -34.77 -24.54 -5.61
CA ILE A 7 -34.20 -23.54 -4.71
C ILE A 7 -32.68 -23.43 -4.97
N PRO A 8 -32.17 -22.26 -5.40
CA PRO A 8 -30.76 -22.10 -5.73
C PRO A 8 -29.87 -21.90 -4.49
N GLY A 9 -28.56 -21.92 -4.70
CA GLY A 9 -27.56 -21.58 -3.67
C GLY A 9 -27.43 -20.09 -3.39
N ILE A 10 -26.46 -19.75 -2.53
CA ILE A 10 -26.07 -18.35 -2.29
C ILE A 10 -25.69 -17.68 -3.61
N MET A 11 -26.06 -16.41 -3.78
CA MET A 11 -25.84 -15.65 -5.03
C MET A 11 -26.58 -16.20 -6.26
N GLY A 12 -27.41 -17.23 -6.09
CA GLY A 12 -28.07 -17.94 -7.18
C GLY A 12 -29.40 -17.35 -7.64
N SER A 13 -29.87 -16.25 -7.04
CA SER A 13 -31.11 -15.55 -7.42
C SER A 13 -30.82 -14.10 -7.78
N GLU A 14 -31.53 -13.56 -8.75
CA GLU A 14 -31.51 -12.13 -9.06
C GLU A 14 -31.94 -11.29 -7.84
N LEU A 15 -31.38 -10.10 -7.67
CA LEU A 15 -31.78 -9.12 -6.66
C LEU A 15 -32.07 -7.78 -7.33
N TYR A 16 -33.15 -7.15 -6.89
CA TYR A 16 -33.64 -5.88 -7.41
C TYR A 16 -33.83 -4.89 -6.26
N GLU A 17 -33.58 -3.61 -6.53
CA GLU A 17 -33.79 -2.51 -5.58
C GLU A 17 -35.00 -1.66 -5.97
N GLY A 18 -35.87 -1.38 -5.00
CA GLY A 18 -37.07 -0.56 -5.16
C GLY A 18 -38.35 -1.39 -5.08
N GLU A 19 -39.40 -0.95 -5.77
CA GLU A 19 -40.68 -1.67 -5.75
C GLU A 19 -40.65 -2.94 -6.59
N LYS A 20 -41.30 -4.02 -6.12
CA LYS A 20 -41.28 -5.36 -6.73
C LYS A 20 -41.54 -5.41 -8.24
N LYS A 21 -42.33 -4.47 -8.79
CA LYS A 21 -42.69 -4.40 -10.22
C LYS A 21 -41.79 -3.49 -11.06
N TRP A 22 -41.07 -2.54 -10.45
CA TRP A 22 -40.35 -1.46 -11.14
C TRP A 22 -38.90 -1.32 -10.69
N GLY A 23 -38.41 -2.21 -9.82
CA GLY A 23 -37.09 -2.12 -9.23
C GLY A 23 -35.96 -2.31 -10.22
N SER A 24 -34.82 -1.72 -9.89
CA SER A 24 -33.59 -1.80 -10.68
C SER A 24 -32.81 -3.06 -10.32
N LYS A 25 -32.45 -3.87 -11.32
CA LYS A 25 -31.63 -5.07 -11.11
C LYS A 25 -30.26 -4.68 -10.56
N ARG A 26 -29.93 -5.18 -9.37
CA ARG A 26 -28.62 -5.01 -8.71
C ARG A 26 -27.76 -6.27 -8.84
N TRP A 27 -28.42 -7.43 -8.91
CA TRP A 27 -27.81 -8.72 -9.13
C TRP A 27 -28.65 -9.55 -10.12
N PHE A 28 -28.10 -10.28 -11.08
CA PHE A 28 -26.72 -10.41 -11.49
C PHE A 28 -26.32 -9.28 -12.46
N THR A 29 -25.35 -8.43 -12.10
CA THR A 29 -24.85 -7.36 -12.98
C THR A 29 -23.33 -7.21 -12.87
N VAL A 30 -22.70 -6.79 -13.96
CA VAL A 30 -21.23 -6.72 -14.12
C VAL A 30 -20.58 -5.44 -13.56
N ARG A 31 -21.33 -4.60 -12.85
CA ARG A 31 -20.87 -3.26 -12.46
C ARG A 31 -20.72 -3.16 -10.94
N ASN A 32 -19.52 -2.84 -10.45
CA ASN A 32 -19.24 -2.62 -9.03
C ASN A 32 -20.28 -1.74 -8.33
N LYS A 33 -20.65 -0.61 -8.94
CA LYS A 33 -21.66 0.32 -8.41
C LYS A 33 -23.03 -0.32 -8.12
N ASN A 34 -23.40 -1.41 -8.80
CA ASN A 34 -24.66 -2.10 -8.54
C ASN A 34 -24.51 -3.09 -7.38
N ALA A 35 -23.36 -3.77 -7.28
CA ALA A 35 -23.09 -4.68 -6.18
C ALA A 35 -22.91 -3.93 -4.86
N GLU A 36 -22.30 -2.75 -4.87
CA GLU A 36 -22.20 -1.87 -3.69
C GLU A 36 -23.56 -1.45 -3.13
N ARG A 37 -24.62 -1.42 -3.96
CA ARG A 37 -26.01 -1.18 -3.50
C ARG A 37 -26.60 -2.34 -2.70
N LEU A 38 -25.93 -3.49 -2.66
CA LEU A 38 -26.37 -4.64 -1.87
C LEU A 38 -25.91 -4.59 -0.42
N ILE A 39 -25.06 -3.63 -0.03
CA ILE A 39 -24.60 -3.44 1.35
C ILE A 39 -25.81 -3.36 2.29
N MET A 40 -25.89 -4.30 3.22
CA MET A 40 -26.94 -4.30 4.24
C MET A 40 -26.52 -3.40 5.40
N LYS A 41 -27.41 -2.49 5.80
CA LYS A 41 -27.21 -1.64 6.98
C LYS A 41 -28.03 -2.17 8.15
N PRO A 42 -27.44 -2.37 9.34
CA PRO A 42 -28.17 -2.91 10.47
C PRO A 42 -29.36 -2.01 10.86
N ASN A 43 -30.54 -2.62 11.01
CA ASN A 43 -31.81 -1.97 11.37
C ASN A 43 -32.38 -0.99 10.34
N GLU A 44 -31.91 -1.01 9.09
CA GLU A 44 -32.50 -0.26 7.98
C GLU A 44 -33.14 -1.23 6.97
N ASP A 45 -34.29 -0.87 6.42
CA ASP A 45 -34.85 -1.58 5.26
C ASP A 45 -34.08 -1.15 4.01
N ASP A 46 -33.56 -2.12 3.26
CA ASP A 46 -32.77 -1.89 2.06
C ASP A 46 -33.61 -1.88 0.77
N ASN A 47 -34.92 -2.14 0.86
CA ASN A 47 -35.84 -2.26 -0.28
C ASN A 47 -35.31 -3.20 -1.38
N ILE A 48 -34.57 -4.23 -0.99
CA ILE A 48 -34.09 -5.26 -1.91
C ILE A 48 -35.05 -6.45 -1.88
N TYR A 49 -35.40 -6.94 -3.07
CA TYR A 49 -36.25 -8.11 -3.22
C TYR A 49 -35.68 -9.10 -4.25
N PRO A 50 -35.95 -10.40 -4.07
CA PRO A 50 -35.46 -11.42 -4.98
C PRO A 50 -36.30 -11.54 -6.25
N GLY A 51 -35.61 -11.84 -7.36
CA GLY A 51 -36.18 -12.24 -8.63
C GLY A 51 -36.12 -13.75 -8.84
N GLN A 52 -35.90 -14.19 -10.07
CA GLN A 52 -35.82 -15.62 -10.41
C GLN A 52 -34.40 -16.18 -10.14
N PRO A 53 -34.26 -17.53 -10.02
CA PRO A 53 -32.96 -18.18 -10.07
C PRO A 53 -32.19 -17.83 -11.36
N LEU A 54 -30.88 -17.66 -11.24
CA LEU A 54 -30.02 -17.29 -12.36
C LEU A 54 -29.91 -18.42 -13.39
N SER A 55 -30.40 -18.17 -14.61
CA SER A 55 -30.26 -19.14 -15.69
C SER A 55 -28.84 -19.17 -16.27
N HIS A 56 -28.24 -18.00 -16.47
CA HIS A 56 -26.94 -17.85 -17.13
C HIS A 56 -26.15 -16.66 -16.54
N GLY A 57 -24.83 -16.74 -16.63
CA GLY A 57 -23.90 -15.63 -16.42
C GLY A 57 -23.25 -15.20 -17.74
N TYR A 58 -22.35 -14.21 -17.68
CA TYR A 58 -21.68 -13.65 -18.86
C TYR A 58 -20.16 -13.60 -18.63
N LYS A 59 -19.38 -13.84 -19.68
CA LYS A 59 -17.91 -13.68 -19.70
C LYS A 59 -17.55 -12.69 -20.80
N ILE A 60 -16.48 -11.91 -20.65
CA ILE A 60 -15.85 -11.21 -21.77
C ILE A 60 -14.48 -11.85 -22.02
N ILE A 61 -14.21 -12.29 -23.26
CA ILE A 61 -12.91 -12.79 -23.71
C ILE A 61 -12.46 -11.85 -24.83
N GLY A 62 -11.45 -11.01 -24.57
CA GLY A 62 -11.08 -9.92 -25.46
C GLY A 62 -12.26 -8.98 -25.72
N ASN A 63 -12.78 -8.98 -26.96
CA ASN A 63 -13.95 -8.19 -27.35
C ASN A 63 -15.26 -8.99 -27.46
N ALA A 64 -15.28 -10.28 -27.11
CA ALA A 64 -16.43 -11.16 -27.25
C ALA A 64 -17.13 -11.43 -25.91
N VAL A 65 -18.47 -11.40 -25.88
CA VAL A 65 -19.27 -11.75 -24.69
C VAL A 65 -19.75 -13.21 -24.79
N GLY A 66 -19.17 -14.10 -23.98
CA GLY A 66 -19.61 -15.49 -23.81
C GLY A 66 -20.74 -15.61 -22.77
N LYS A 67 -21.57 -16.66 -22.89
CA LYS A 67 -22.67 -16.95 -21.97
C LYS A 67 -22.40 -18.25 -21.22
N ASN A 68 -22.32 -18.19 -19.89
CA ASN A 68 -22.06 -19.35 -19.05
C ASN A 68 -23.34 -19.90 -18.44
N ILE A 69 -23.43 -21.23 -18.35
CA ILE A 69 -24.58 -21.92 -17.76
C ILE A 69 -24.49 -21.84 -16.23
N VAL A 70 -25.53 -21.31 -15.59
CA VAL A 70 -25.67 -21.32 -14.13
C VAL A 70 -26.68 -22.41 -13.74
N TYR A 71 -28.00 -22.11 -13.75
CA TYR A 71 -29.04 -23.11 -13.47
C TYR A 71 -29.89 -23.51 -14.69
N SER A 72 -29.60 -22.99 -15.89
CA SER A 72 -30.48 -23.25 -17.05
C SER A 72 -30.62 -24.73 -17.39
N THR A 73 -29.57 -25.53 -17.24
CA THR A 73 -29.63 -26.98 -17.50
C THR A 73 -30.55 -27.70 -16.53
N ILE A 74 -30.35 -27.57 -15.21
CA ILE A 74 -31.23 -28.22 -14.23
C ILE A 74 -32.67 -27.71 -14.31
N MET A 75 -32.89 -26.40 -14.46
CA MET A 75 -34.24 -25.85 -14.59
C MET A 75 -34.92 -26.36 -15.87
N GLY A 76 -34.17 -26.51 -16.97
CA GLY A 76 -34.67 -27.14 -18.19
C GLY A 76 -35.06 -28.61 -17.98
N THR A 77 -34.22 -29.38 -17.26
CA THR A 77 -34.52 -30.77 -16.90
C THR A 77 -35.80 -30.88 -16.05
N LEU A 78 -35.93 -30.04 -15.02
CA LEU A 78 -37.10 -30.06 -14.13
C LEU A 78 -38.36 -29.55 -14.84
N SER A 79 -38.26 -28.49 -15.65
CA SER A 79 -39.39 -27.98 -16.43
C SER A 79 -39.89 -28.97 -17.48
N ALA A 80 -39.04 -29.83 -18.02
CA ALA A 80 -39.44 -30.86 -18.99
C ALA A 80 -40.42 -31.88 -18.36
N LEU A 81 -40.40 -32.05 -17.04
CA LEU A 81 -41.32 -32.91 -16.29
C LEU A 81 -42.75 -32.36 -16.26
N ASN A 82 -42.98 -31.12 -16.71
CA ASN A 82 -44.35 -30.61 -16.91
C ASN A 82 -45.15 -31.50 -17.88
N SER A 83 -44.48 -32.09 -18.88
CA SER A 83 -45.08 -33.06 -19.81
C SER A 83 -45.49 -34.38 -19.16
N LYS A 84 -45.07 -34.61 -17.90
CA LYS A 84 -45.33 -35.81 -17.09
C LYS A 84 -46.30 -35.56 -15.93
N GLY A 85 -47.02 -34.43 -15.95
CA GLY A 85 -48.01 -34.10 -14.92
C GLY A 85 -47.43 -33.41 -13.68
N PHE A 86 -46.19 -32.90 -13.77
CA PHE A 86 -45.63 -32.01 -12.76
C PHE A 86 -45.94 -30.53 -13.08
N GLN A 87 -45.89 -29.69 -12.07
CA GLN A 87 -45.80 -28.24 -12.23
C GLN A 87 -44.48 -27.75 -11.65
N PHE A 88 -43.63 -27.18 -12.48
CA PHE A 88 -42.34 -26.64 -12.09
C PHE A 88 -42.42 -25.19 -11.57
N HIS A 89 -41.80 -24.93 -10.42
CA HIS A 89 -41.76 -23.64 -9.72
C HIS A 89 -40.31 -23.26 -9.39
N PRO A 90 -39.64 -22.42 -10.19
CA PRO A 90 -38.37 -21.83 -9.79
C PRO A 90 -38.60 -20.82 -8.65
N TYR A 91 -37.85 -20.94 -7.56
CA TYR A 91 -37.97 -20.07 -6.39
C TYR A 91 -36.65 -19.34 -6.11
N GLY A 92 -36.61 -18.05 -6.44
CA GLY A 92 -35.52 -17.18 -6.02
C GLY A 92 -35.81 -16.53 -4.66
N TYR A 93 -34.76 -16.31 -3.87
CA TYR A 93 -34.84 -15.71 -2.54
C TYR A 93 -33.68 -14.74 -2.30
N ASP A 94 -33.84 -13.86 -1.30
CA ASP A 94 -32.78 -12.94 -0.91
C ASP A 94 -31.71 -13.68 -0.11
N TRP A 95 -30.70 -14.15 -0.83
CA TRP A 95 -29.61 -14.97 -0.32
C TRP A 95 -28.65 -14.21 0.60
N ARG A 96 -28.87 -12.91 0.86
CA ARG A 96 -28.08 -12.13 1.83
C ARG A 96 -28.60 -12.28 3.25
N LYS A 97 -29.92 -12.48 3.40
CA LYS A 97 -30.64 -12.49 4.68
C LYS A 97 -30.41 -13.76 5.49
N ASN A 98 -30.73 -13.69 6.78
CA ASN A 98 -30.76 -14.85 7.66
C ASN A 98 -31.80 -15.86 7.13
N LEU A 99 -31.43 -17.14 6.98
CA LEU A 99 -32.32 -18.17 6.43
C LEU A 99 -33.64 -18.31 7.19
N TRP A 100 -33.67 -18.05 8.50
CA TRP A 100 -34.88 -18.06 9.30
C TRP A 100 -35.87 -16.96 8.91
N GLU A 101 -35.38 -15.78 8.51
CA GLU A 101 -36.21 -14.65 8.05
C GLU A 101 -36.79 -14.92 6.66
N THR A 102 -36.04 -15.66 5.83
CA THR A 102 -36.45 -16.05 4.48
C THR A 102 -37.56 -17.13 4.46
N CYS A 103 -37.76 -17.86 5.57
CA CYS A 103 -38.73 -18.96 5.64
C CYS A 103 -40.18 -18.51 5.39
N GLY A 104 -40.54 -17.27 5.74
CA GLY A 104 -41.89 -16.75 5.53
C GLY A 104 -42.28 -16.65 4.06
N ASP A 105 -41.37 -16.18 3.21
CA ASP A 105 -41.61 -16.06 1.77
C ASP A 105 -41.73 -17.43 1.09
N LEU A 106 -40.94 -18.41 1.56
CA LEU A 106 -41.04 -19.79 1.11
C LEU A 106 -42.38 -20.42 1.55
N ASP A 107 -42.83 -20.15 2.77
CA ASP A 107 -44.15 -20.59 3.28
C ASP A 107 -45.29 -20.10 2.37
N ILE A 108 -45.22 -18.85 1.91
CA ILE A 108 -46.22 -18.27 1.01
C ILE A 108 -46.27 -19.03 -0.32
N LEU A 109 -45.13 -19.39 -0.90
CA LEU A 109 -45.08 -20.17 -2.14
C LEU A 109 -45.65 -21.58 -1.90
N LEU A 110 -45.14 -22.29 -0.90
CA LEU A 110 -45.50 -23.69 -0.66
C LEU A 110 -46.99 -23.84 -0.27
N ARG A 111 -47.55 -22.90 0.48
CA ARG A 111 -48.98 -22.91 0.83
C ARG A 111 -49.91 -22.59 -0.34
N LYS A 112 -49.45 -21.83 -1.35
CA LYS A 112 -50.23 -21.59 -2.57
C LYS A 112 -50.47 -22.86 -3.39
N ILE A 113 -49.62 -23.87 -3.22
CA ILE A 113 -49.78 -25.20 -3.85
C ILE A 113 -50.93 -25.97 -3.18
N GLY A 114 -51.22 -25.70 -1.90
CA GLY A 114 -52.28 -26.38 -1.13
C GLY A 114 -51.84 -27.76 -0.63
N ASP A 115 -52.75 -28.73 -0.66
CA ASP A 115 -52.53 -30.09 -0.14
C ASP A 115 -51.84 -31.03 -1.15
N GLU A 116 -51.47 -30.51 -2.32
CA GLU A 116 -50.81 -31.29 -3.38
C GLU A 116 -49.37 -31.68 -3.03
N GLU A 117 -48.85 -32.73 -3.68
CA GLU A 117 -47.53 -33.26 -3.39
C GLU A 117 -46.41 -32.34 -3.88
N ILE A 118 -45.48 -32.02 -2.99
CA ILE A 118 -44.36 -31.13 -3.25
C ILE A 118 -43.05 -31.91 -3.24
N TYR A 119 -42.25 -31.72 -4.28
CA TYR A 119 -40.91 -32.23 -4.46
C TYR A 119 -39.96 -31.03 -4.50
N ILE A 120 -38.91 -31.05 -3.69
CA ILE A 120 -37.93 -29.98 -3.63
C ILE A 120 -36.62 -30.44 -4.27
N VAL A 121 -36.05 -29.62 -5.14
CA VAL A 121 -34.67 -29.75 -5.61
C VAL A 121 -33.91 -28.50 -5.19
N ALA A 122 -32.89 -28.66 -4.36
CA ALA A 122 -32.18 -27.56 -3.76
C ALA A 122 -30.67 -27.69 -3.98
N HIS A 123 -30.02 -26.58 -4.31
CA HIS A 123 -28.57 -26.53 -4.52
C HIS A 123 -27.89 -25.73 -3.41
N SER A 124 -26.76 -26.22 -2.90
CA SER A 124 -25.89 -25.50 -1.97
C SER A 124 -26.68 -24.97 -0.75
N MET A 125 -26.61 -23.68 -0.47
CA MET A 125 -27.35 -23.04 0.63
C MET A 125 -28.88 -23.21 0.54
N GLY A 126 -29.44 -23.48 -0.65
CA GLY A 126 -30.86 -23.80 -0.80
C GLY A 126 -31.28 -25.05 -0.03
N GLY A 127 -30.38 -26.04 0.12
CA GLY A 127 -30.61 -27.23 0.93
C GLY A 127 -30.74 -26.91 2.42
N LEU A 128 -29.92 -25.97 2.91
CA LEU A 128 -30.00 -25.45 4.27
C LEU A 128 -31.31 -24.68 4.50
N LEU A 129 -31.76 -23.91 3.51
CA LEU A 129 -33.01 -23.16 3.58
C LEU A 129 -34.23 -24.08 3.73
N ILE A 130 -34.35 -25.13 2.90
CA ILE A 130 -35.50 -26.04 3.00
C ILE A 130 -35.51 -26.85 4.30
N HIS A 131 -34.34 -27.25 4.82
CA HIS A 131 -34.26 -27.89 6.13
C HIS A 131 -34.67 -26.94 7.25
N THR A 132 -34.13 -25.72 7.25
CA THR A 132 -34.47 -24.66 8.20
C THR A 132 -35.96 -24.33 8.16
N TYR A 133 -36.56 -24.27 6.97
CA TYR A 133 -38.00 -24.07 6.80
C TYR A 133 -38.82 -25.17 7.50
N CYS A 134 -38.42 -26.44 7.37
CA CYS A 134 -39.12 -27.52 8.05
C CYS A 134 -39.10 -27.34 9.59
N GLN A 135 -37.96 -26.93 10.15
CA GLN A 135 -37.87 -26.65 11.58
C GLN A 135 -38.65 -25.39 11.97
N TRP A 136 -38.64 -24.35 11.13
CA TRP A 136 -39.41 -23.12 11.35
C TRP A 136 -40.91 -23.37 11.37
N VAL A 137 -41.45 -24.18 10.46
CA VAL A 137 -42.87 -24.56 10.45
C VAL A 137 -43.23 -25.30 11.74
N LYS A 138 -42.40 -26.27 12.14
CA LYS A 138 -42.59 -27.05 13.36
C LYS A 138 -42.57 -26.16 14.61
N ASN A 139 -41.58 -25.27 14.72
CA ASN A 139 -41.44 -24.33 15.84
C ASN A 139 -42.58 -23.32 15.88
N SER A 140 -43.11 -22.94 14.71
CA SER A 140 -44.28 -22.07 14.58
C SER A 140 -45.61 -22.79 14.81
N GLN A 141 -45.59 -24.09 15.15
CA GLN A 141 -46.78 -24.94 15.33
C GLN A 141 -47.74 -24.91 14.11
N LYS A 142 -47.18 -24.70 12.92
CA LYS A 142 -47.93 -24.70 11.67
C LYS A 142 -47.99 -26.12 11.10
N THR A 143 -49.05 -26.42 10.36
CA THR A 143 -49.11 -27.65 9.56
C THR A 143 -48.04 -27.60 8.46
N MET A 144 -47.30 -28.71 8.35
CA MET A 144 -46.30 -28.92 7.30
C MET A 144 -46.99 -29.04 5.93
N PRO A 145 -46.52 -28.32 4.89
CA PRO A 145 -46.94 -28.61 3.52
C PRO A 145 -46.64 -30.05 3.15
N ASN A 146 -47.35 -30.60 2.16
CA ASN A 146 -47.24 -32.00 1.75
C ASN A 146 -45.95 -32.28 0.93
N ILE A 147 -44.80 -32.02 1.54
CA ILE A 147 -43.47 -32.28 0.98
C ILE A 147 -43.19 -33.78 1.08
N LYS A 148 -42.94 -34.42 -0.06
CA LYS A 148 -42.65 -35.87 -0.14
C LYS A 148 -41.16 -36.14 -0.20
N LYS A 149 -40.45 -35.46 -1.12
CA LYS A 149 -39.03 -35.67 -1.36
C LYS A 149 -38.27 -34.34 -1.38
N VAL A 150 -37.07 -34.35 -0.81
CA VAL A 150 -36.11 -33.25 -0.89
C VAL A 150 -34.81 -33.80 -1.46
N ILE A 151 -34.39 -33.28 -2.62
CA ILE A 151 -33.12 -33.60 -3.25
C ILE A 151 -32.19 -32.41 -3.05
N THR A 152 -31.09 -32.62 -2.34
CA THR A 152 -30.06 -31.61 -2.12
C THR A 152 -28.81 -31.92 -2.94
N LEU A 153 -28.23 -30.88 -3.54
CA LEU A 153 -27.03 -30.97 -4.37
C LEU A 153 -25.94 -30.09 -3.74
N GLY A 154 -24.84 -30.68 -3.27
CA GLY A 154 -23.67 -29.93 -2.76
C GLY A 154 -23.97 -29.07 -1.52
N THR A 155 -24.84 -29.54 -0.62
CA THR A 155 -25.28 -28.74 0.54
C THR A 155 -24.24 -28.73 1.67
N PRO A 156 -23.75 -27.56 2.12
CA PRO A 156 -22.73 -27.46 3.16
C PRO A 156 -23.32 -27.55 4.57
N TRP A 157 -23.77 -28.75 4.97
CA TRP A 157 -24.43 -29.01 6.26
C TRP A 157 -23.64 -28.47 7.46
N LYS A 158 -22.32 -28.64 7.46
CA LYS A 158 -21.44 -28.18 8.55
C LYS A 158 -20.71 -26.85 8.28
N GLY A 159 -21.11 -26.11 7.24
CA GLY A 159 -20.46 -24.88 6.76
C GLY A 159 -19.29 -25.16 5.80
N SER A 160 -18.60 -24.12 5.33
CA SER A 160 -17.42 -24.26 4.46
C SER A 160 -16.32 -23.23 4.80
N PRO A 161 -15.03 -23.64 4.83
CA PRO A 161 -13.90 -22.72 4.91
C PRO A 161 -13.90 -21.64 3.80
N ASP A 162 -14.55 -21.90 2.66
CA ASP A 162 -14.65 -20.93 1.57
C ASP A 162 -15.44 -19.67 1.97
N SER A 163 -16.37 -19.78 2.93
CA SER A 163 -17.06 -18.60 3.48
C SER A 163 -16.11 -17.67 4.23
N PHE A 164 -15.15 -18.22 4.98
CA PHE A 164 -14.10 -17.43 5.62
C PHE A 164 -13.25 -16.70 4.57
N LYS A 165 -12.87 -17.42 3.50
CA LYS A 165 -12.11 -16.85 2.36
C LYS A 165 -12.88 -15.68 1.72
N ALA A 166 -14.17 -15.84 1.46
CA ALA A 166 -15.02 -14.79 0.90
C ALA A 166 -15.15 -13.55 1.81
N LEU A 167 -15.20 -13.74 3.13
CA LEU A 167 -15.25 -12.65 4.11
C LEU A 167 -13.90 -11.93 4.26
N LYS A 168 -12.79 -12.67 4.18
CA LYS A 168 -11.45 -12.10 4.40
C LYS A 168 -10.84 -11.50 3.14
N TYR A 169 -10.94 -12.18 1.99
CA TYR A 169 -10.26 -11.81 0.74
C TYR A 169 -11.22 -11.51 -0.42
N GLY A 170 -12.53 -11.69 -0.23
CA GLY A 170 -13.51 -11.56 -1.30
C GLY A 170 -13.57 -12.79 -2.21
N VAL A 171 -14.31 -12.65 -3.31
CA VAL A 171 -14.50 -13.70 -4.33
C VAL A 171 -13.97 -13.17 -5.65
N LYS A 172 -12.78 -13.64 -6.08
CA LYS A 172 -12.23 -13.31 -7.40
C LYS A 172 -13.08 -13.97 -8.48
N ASP A 173 -13.30 -13.25 -9.58
CA ASP A 173 -14.15 -13.70 -10.68
C ASP A 173 -13.69 -15.06 -11.24
N ARG A 174 -14.60 -16.03 -11.32
CA ARG A 174 -14.39 -17.35 -11.94
C ARG A 174 -14.85 -17.36 -13.41
N GLY A 175 -14.73 -16.22 -14.09
CA GLY A 175 -15.15 -16.04 -15.48
C GLY A 175 -16.64 -15.74 -15.67
N TYR A 176 -17.32 -15.20 -14.65
CA TYR A 176 -18.72 -14.79 -14.70
C TYR A 176 -18.92 -13.26 -14.66
N PHE A 177 -17.83 -12.48 -14.71
CA PHE A 177 -17.84 -11.03 -14.54
C PHE A 177 -18.48 -10.63 -13.20
N PHE A 178 -17.95 -11.22 -12.12
CA PHE A 178 -18.21 -10.77 -10.76
C PHE A 178 -17.68 -9.33 -10.55
N PRO A 179 -18.27 -8.57 -9.61
CA PRO A 179 -17.67 -7.34 -9.10
C PRO A 179 -16.25 -7.60 -8.56
N ASP A 180 -15.43 -6.56 -8.50
CA ASP A 180 -14.05 -6.66 -7.99
C ASP A 180 -14.02 -7.35 -6.61
N PHE A 181 -12.92 -8.05 -6.33
CA PHE A 181 -12.78 -8.83 -5.08
C PHE A 181 -12.95 -7.94 -3.84
N ASP A 182 -12.49 -6.69 -3.88
CA ASP A 182 -12.70 -5.70 -2.81
C ASP A 182 -14.18 -5.39 -2.57
N VAL A 183 -14.97 -5.28 -3.64
CA VAL A 183 -16.42 -5.03 -3.54
C VAL A 183 -17.11 -6.25 -2.96
N THR A 184 -16.81 -7.45 -3.48
CA THR A 184 -17.42 -8.68 -2.97
C THR A 184 -17.05 -8.94 -1.50
N MET A 185 -15.82 -8.64 -1.09
CA MET A 185 -15.36 -8.68 0.29
C MET A 185 -16.15 -7.70 1.18
N LYS A 186 -16.30 -6.44 0.75
CA LYS A 186 -17.01 -5.41 1.53
C LYS A 186 -18.49 -5.76 1.73
N ILE A 187 -19.17 -6.22 0.68
CA ILE A 187 -20.60 -6.54 0.78
C ILE A 187 -20.84 -7.84 1.56
N SER A 188 -20.00 -8.87 1.40
CA SER A 188 -20.18 -10.16 2.09
C SER A 188 -20.12 -10.00 3.62
N ARG A 189 -19.29 -9.07 4.11
CA ARG A 189 -19.20 -8.69 5.53
C ARG A 189 -20.48 -8.08 6.12
N THR A 190 -21.48 -7.84 5.28
CA THR A 190 -22.79 -7.32 5.70
C THR A 190 -23.92 -8.35 5.64
N PHE A 191 -23.68 -9.53 5.09
CA PHE A 191 -24.73 -10.53 4.84
C PHE A 191 -24.79 -11.54 5.99
N PRO A 192 -25.89 -11.63 6.77
CA PRO A 192 -26.08 -12.68 7.75
C PRO A 192 -25.82 -14.10 7.21
N SER A 193 -26.22 -14.38 5.96
CA SER A 193 -26.04 -15.70 5.34
C SER A 193 -24.57 -16.12 5.18
N SER A 194 -23.65 -15.19 4.94
CA SER A 194 -22.22 -15.49 4.85
C SER A 194 -21.69 -16.07 6.17
N TYR A 195 -22.11 -15.50 7.29
CA TYR A 195 -21.75 -15.98 8.62
C TYR A 195 -22.42 -17.31 9.00
N GLN A 196 -23.62 -17.55 8.46
CA GLN A 196 -24.32 -18.84 8.58
C GLN A 196 -23.61 -19.97 7.83
N LEU A 197 -22.85 -19.66 6.77
CA LEU A 197 -22.05 -20.62 6.01
C LEU A 197 -20.65 -20.87 6.60
N LEU A 198 -20.23 -20.13 7.63
CA LEU A 198 -18.97 -20.40 8.30
C LEU A 198 -18.95 -21.80 8.92
N PRO A 199 -17.78 -22.45 9.03
CA PRO A 199 -17.67 -23.75 9.65
C PRO A 199 -18.27 -23.82 11.06
N SER A 200 -19.09 -24.84 11.28
CA SER A 200 -19.73 -25.11 12.57
C SER A 200 -18.74 -25.55 13.64
N VAL A 201 -19.21 -25.60 14.90
CA VAL A 201 -18.45 -26.17 16.02
C VAL A 201 -17.97 -27.59 15.70
N ASP A 202 -18.85 -28.47 15.21
CA ASP A 202 -18.52 -29.86 14.92
C ASP A 202 -17.47 -29.98 13.80
N TYR A 203 -17.56 -29.15 12.76
CA TYR A 203 -16.54 -29.12 11.72
C TYR A 203 -15.17 -28.72 12.28
N CYS A 204 -15.13 -27.72 13.17
CA CYS A 204 -13.89 -27.25 13.78
C CYS A 204 -13.25 -28.31 14.69
N LEU A 205 -14.08 -29.08 15.43
CA LEU A 205 -13.61 -30.16 16.29
C LEU A 205 -12.97 -31.29 15.47
N GLU A 206 -13.56 -31.64 14.33
CA GLU A 206 -13.10 -32.72 13.46
C GLU A 206 -11.86 -32.31 12.62
N ASN A 207 -11.83 -31.09 12.05
CA ASN A 207 -10.95 -30.77 10.91
C ASN A 207 -10.02 -29.58 11.11
N LYS A 208 -10.19 -28.78 12.17
CA LYS A 208 -9.25 -27.72 12.56
C LYS A 208 -8.89 -26.78 11.40
N TYR A 209 -9.89 -26.05 10.89
CA TYR A 209 -9.79 -25.37 9.59
C TYR A 209 -8.98 -24.07 9.57
N LEU A 210 -8.67 -23.47 10.73
CA LEU A 210 -7.96 -22.20 10.81
C LEU A 210 -6.79 -22.30 11.78
N LYS A 211 -5.61 -21.93 11.31
CA LYS A 211 -4.39 -21.76 12.10
C LYS A 211 -3.98 -20.30 12.08
N GLN A 212 -3.47 -19.80 13.19
CA GLN A 212 -2.85 -18.48 13.27
C GLN A 212 -1.53 -18.62 14.03
N ASP A 213 -0.44 -18.13 13.44
CA ASP A 213 0.91 -18.21 14.01
C ASP A 213 1.30 -19.63 14.44
N GLY A 214 0.97 -20.62 13.60
CA GLY A 214 1.20 -22.04 13.85
C GLY A 214 0.24 -22.72 14.82
N ARG A 215 -0.61 -21.96 15.54
CA ARG A 215 -1.60 -22.48 16.49
C ARG A 215 -2.95 -22.72 15.81
N ILE A 216 -3.53 -23.89 16.03
CA ILE A 216 -4.93 -24.18 15.65
C ILE A 216 -5.87 -23.37 16.54
N LEU A 217 -6.81 -22.67 15.91
CA LEU A 217 -7.84 -21.90 16.60
C LEU A 217 -9.05 -22.77 16.96
N ARG A 218 -9.67 -22.51 18.11
CA ARG A 218 -10.98 -23.06 18.49
C ARG A 218 -12.08 -22.34 17.72
N TRP A 219 -13.24 -22.98 17.55
CA TRP A 219 -14.38 -22.41 16.84
C TRP A 219 -14.69 -20.95 17.24
N SER A 220 -14.77 -20.68 18.55
CA SER A 220 -15.06 -19.32 19.03
C SER A 220 -14.01 -18.31 18.60
N GLU A 221 -12.74 -18.70 18.59
CA GLU A 221 -11.60 -17.86 18.16
C GLU A 221 -11.64 -17.66 16.64
N CYS A 222 -12.01 -18.68 15.87
CA CYS A 222 -12.21 -18.54 14.43
C CYS A 222 -13.30 -17.51 14.10
N ILE A 223 -14.43 -17.54 14.83
CA ILE A 223 -15.49 -16.54 14.68
C ILE A 223 -15.00 -15.15 15.11
N ASP A 224 -14.21 -15.05 16.18
CA ASP A 224 -13.65 -13.77 16.65
C ASP A 224 -12.73 -13.13 15.60
N VAL A 225 -11.94 -13.94 14.85
CA VAL A 225 -11.13 -13.43 13.72
C VAL A 225 -12.02 -12.75 12.69
N VAL A 226 -13.13 -13.39 12.29
CA VAL A 226 -14.05 -12.83 11.29
C VAL A 226 -14.77 -11.59 11.83
N GLN A 227 -15.21 -11.62 13.09
CA GLN A 227 -15.91 -10.52 13.73
C GLN A 227 -15.04 -9.25 13.82
N ASN A 228 -13.72 -9.41 13.93
CA ASN A 228 -12.77 -8.30 13.99
C ASN A 228 -12.31 -7.80 12.61
N LEU A 229 -12.82 -8.35 11.50
CA LEU A 229 -12.53 -7.82 10.17
C LEU A 229 -13.17 -6.43 9.99
N GLU A 230 -12.41 -5.52 9.39
CA GLU A 230 -12.88 -4.16 9.10
C GLU A 230 -14.14 -4.18 8.21
N GLY A 231 -15.15 -3.37 8.55
CA GLY A 231 -16.41 -3.31 7.80
C GLY A 231 -17.42 -4.42 8.13
N CYS A 232 -17.10 -5.33 9.06
CA CYS A 232 -18.08 -6.27 9.60
C CYS A 232 -19.18 -5.51 10.39
N ASN A 233 -20.45 -5.69 10.00
CA ASN A 233 -21.58 -5.02 10.66
C ASN A 233 -22.68 -5.99 11.16
N VAL A 234 -22.49 -7.30 10.96
CA VAL A 234 -23.40 -8.33 11.46
C VAL A 234 -23.13 -8.57 12.95
N LYS A 235 -24.18 -8.45 13.77
CA LYS A 235 -24.10 -8.64 15.23
C LYS A 235 -24.33 -10.11 15.60
N SER A 236 -23.82 -10.51 16.77
CA SER A 236 -24.08 -11.82 17.37
C SER A 236 -23.74 -13.00 16.46
N ILE A 237 -22.65 -12.90 15.69
CA ILE A 237 -22.23 -13.89 14.69
C ILE A 237 -22.21 -15.33 15.25
N LYS A 238 -21.69 -15.51 16.47
CA LYS A 238 -21.66 -16.81 17.15
C LYS A 238 -23.06 -17.42 17.29
N ILE A 239 -24.02 -16.62 17.75
CA ILE A 239 -25.42 -17.06 17.92
C ILE A 239 -26.05 -17.32 16.56
N LEU A 240 -25.82 -16.46 15.58
CA LEU A 240 -26.35 -16.59 14.22
C LEU A 240 -25.90 -17.89 13.55
N ASN A 241 -24.60 -18.21 13.62
CA ASN A 241 -24.04 -19.45 13.10
C ASN A 241 -24.57 -20.67 13.88
N GLN A 242 -24.49 -20.64 15.21
CA GLN A 242 -24.92 -21.76 16.06
C GLN A 242 -26.41 -22.08 15.87
N THR A 243 -27.27 -21.06 15.82
CA THR A 243 -28.73 -21.25 15.68
C THR A 243 -29.08 -21.98 14.38
N LEU A 244 -28.35 -21.72 13.29
CA LEU A 244 -28.55 -22.47 12.05
C LEU A 244 -28.09 -23.92 12.21
N HIS A 245 -26.87 -24.17 12.69
CA HIS A 245 -26.35 -25.54 12.80
C HIS A 245 -27.13 -26.40 13.80
N ASP A 246 -27.63 -25.81 14.89
CA ASP A 246 -28.55 -26.49 15.83
C ASP A 246 -29.88 -26.88 15.15
N SER A 247 -30.34 -26.08 14.20
CA SER A 247 -31.49 -26.43 13.36
C SER A 247 -31.16 -27.60 12.45
N LEU A 248 -30.02 -27.55 11.77
CA LEU A 248 -29.57 -28.55 10.80
C LEU A 248 -29.26 -29.91 11.45
N SER A 249 -28.98 -29.93 12.76
CA SER A 249 -28.78 -31.16 13.53
C SER A 249 -30.08 -31.93 13.80
N GLN A 250 -31.23 -31.27 13.64
CA GLN A 250 -32.54 -31.89 13.77
C GLN A 250 -32.85 -32.85 12.62
N LYS A 251 -33.61 -33.89 12.92
CA LYS A 251 -34.13 -34.82 11.91
C LYS A 251 -35.07 -34.11 10.94
N TRP A 252 -35.08 -34.58 9.70
CA TRP A 252 -36.18 -34.30 8.78
C TRP A 252 -37.51 -34.79 9.37
N PRO A 253 -38.64 -34.11 9.08
CA PRO A 253 -39.96 -34.65 9.34
C PRO A 253 -40.10 -36.08 8.78
N SER A 254 -40.80 -36.96 9.50
CA SER A 254 -40.91 -38.38 9.15
C SER A 254 -41.60 -38.64 7.81
N SER A 255 -42.35 -37.66 7.28
CA SER A 255 -43.02 -37.72 5.98
C SER A 255 -42.13 -37.32 4.80
N ILE A 256 -40.90 -36.85 5.06
CA ILE A 256 -39.97 -36.35 4.05
C ILE A 256 -38.85 -37.36 3.84
N GLU A 257 -38.69 -37.80 2.61
CA GLU A 257 -37.51 -38.55 2.14
C GLU A 257 -36.47 -37.55 1.63
N HIS A 258 -35.24 -37.66 2.12
CA HIS A 258 -34.14 -36.79 1.74
C HIS A 258 -33.10 -37.55 0.92
N TYR A 259 -32.63 -36.94 -0.16
CA TYR A 259 -31.55 -37.46 -0.99
C TYR A 259 -30.45 -36.40 -1.10
N ASN A 260 -29.26 -36.70 -0.62
CA ASN A 260 -28.12 -35.78 -0.58
C ASN A 260 -27.06 -36.21 -1.58
N VAL A 261 -26.93 -35.46 -2.68
CA VAL A 261 -25.92 -35.69 -3.71
C VAL A 261 -24.70 -34.81 -3.42
N ILE A 262 -23.58 -35.46 -3.15
CA ILE A 262 -22.31 -34.84 -2.76
C ILE A 262 -21.33 -34.89 -3.94
N GLY A 263 -20.77 -33.74 -4.31
CA GLY A 263 -19.65 -33.68 -5.24
C GLY A 263 -18.35 -34.10 -4.54
N VAL A 264 -17.53 -34.90 -5.22
CA VAL A 264 -16.26 -35.43 -4.71
C VAL A 264 -15.15 -35.32 -5.75
N ASN A 265 -13.91 -35.55 -5.32
CA ASN A 265 -12.70 -35.52 -6.15
C ASN A 265 -12.43 -34.14 -6.79
N GLN A 266 -12.77 -33.07 -6.08
CA GLN A 266 -12.48 -31.69 -6.45
C GLN A 266 -11.87 -30.99 -5.24
N GLY A 267 -10.58 -30.66 -5.34
CA GLY A 267 -9.79 -30.15 -4.23
C GLY A 267 -10.44 -28.93 -3.60
N SER A 268 -10.87 -29.07 -2.35
CA SER A 268 -11.55 -28.02 -1.57
C SER A 268 -10.59 -27.44 -0.53
N VAL A 269 -10.88 -26.23 -0.06
CA VAL A 269 -10.06 -25.57 0.98
C VAL A 269 -10.08 -26.42 2.25
N GLY A 270 -8.91 -26.88 2.67
CA GLY A 270 -8.71 -27.61 3.92
C GLY A 270 -8.42 -26.67 5.08
N VAL A 271 -7.16 -26.63 5.51
CA VAL A 271 -6.70 -25.80 6.63
C VAL A 271 -6.10 -24.49 6.11
N LEU A 272 -6.74 -23.38 6.46
CA LEU A 272 -6.25 -22.02 6.23
C LEU A 272 -5.22 -21.65 7.29
N MET A 273 -4.13 -21.02 6.86
CA MET A 273 -3.07 -20.51 7.70
C MET A 273 -3.08 -18.99 7.65
N LEU A 274 -3.17 -18.36 8.82
CA LEU A 274 -3.02 -16.93 9.00
C LEU A 274 -1.60 -16.64 9.47
N GLY A 275 -0.81 -16.02 8.61
CA GLY A 275 0.60 -15.72 8.86
C GLY A 275 0.81 -14.33 9.46
N ALA A 276 1.98 -14.11 10.05
CA ALA A 276 2.41 -12.77 10.44
C ALA A 276 2.44 -11.84 9.20
N ASN A 277 2.06 -10.58 9.39
CA ASN A 277 2.00 -9.57 8.33
C ASN A 277 1.09 -9.91 7.12
N GLY A 278 0.09 -10.77 7.29
CA GLY A 278 -0.88 -11.08 6.24
C GLY A 278 -0.41 -12.11 5.20
N LEU A 279 0.68 -12.83 5.48
CA LEU A 279 1.15 -13.98 4.69
C LEU A 279 0.24 -15.19 4.91
N ASP A 280 -1.01 -15.04 4.51
CA ASP A 280 -2.02 -16.08 4.64
C ASP A 280 -1.87 -17.12 3.53
N GLY A 281 -2.36 -18.34 3.77
CA GLY A 281 -2.30 -19.40 2.79
C GLY A 281 -3.11 -20.63 3.17
N MET A 282 -2.90 -21.72 2.44
CA MET A 282 -3.50 -23.03 2.70
C MET A 282 -2.40 -24.05 3.00
N GLN A 283 -2.58 -24.81 4.08
CA GLN A 283 -1.64 -25.89 4.42
C GLN A 283 -1.72 -27.02 3.39
N GLN A 284 -2.95 -27.45 3.08
CA GLN A 284 -3.26 -28.52 2.14
C GLN A 284 -4.76 -28.50 1.80
N PRO A 285 -5.15 -28.97 0.60
CA PRO A 285 -6.54 -29.18 0.26
C PRO A 285 -7.10 -30.45 0.90
N VAL A 286 -8.42 -30.59 0.82
CA VAL A 286 -9.17 -31.77 1.24
C VAL A 286 -10.15 -32.16 0.13
N ASP A 287 -10.65 -33.39 0.20
CA ASP A 287 -11.67 -33.85 -0.74
C ASP A 287 -13.01 -33.13 -0.57
N GLY A 288 -13.77 -33.04 -1.67
CA GLY A 288 -15.03 -32.32 -1.76
C GLY A 288 -15.38 -31.96 -3.20
N ASP A 289 -16.19 -30.91 -3.36
CA ASP A 289 -16.69 -30.43 -4.66
C ASP A 289 -15.97 -29.15 -5.16
N GLY A 290 -14.83 -28.80 -4.55
CA GLY A 290 -14.04 -27.60 -4.84
C GLY A 290 -14.51 -26.35 -4.08
N VAL A 291 -15.57 -26.46 -3.27
CA VAL A 291 -16.07 -25.40 -2.38
C VAL A 291 -16.40 -25.98 -1.01
N VAL A 292 -17.12 -27.09 -0.97
CA VAL A 292 -17.59 -27.78 0.23
C VAL A 292 -16.76 -29.03 0.44
N PRO A 293 -15.94 -29.08 1.52
CA PRO A 293 -15.27 -30.30 1.94
C PRO A 293 -16.26 -31.46 2.16
N LEU A 294 -15.88 -32.68 1.79
CA LEU A 294 -16.72 -33.89 1.83
C LEU A 294 -17.38 -34.12 3.20
N ASN A 295 -16.59 -33.99 4.27
CA ASN A 295 -17.05 -34.09 5.66
C ASN A 295 -18.07 -33.01 6.06
N ALA A 296 -18.03 -31.82 5.45
CA ALA A 296 -19.02 -30.77 5.64
C ALA A 296 -20.29 -30.97 4.81
N ALA A 297 -20.19 -31.72 3.71
CA ALA A 297 -21.33 -32.10 2.86
C ALA A 297 -22.14 -33.28 3.41
N LEU A 298 -21.70 -33.90 4.51
CA LEU A 298 -22.47 -34.92 5.22
C LEU A 298 -23.44 -34.28 6.22
N PRO A 299 -24.75 -34.60 6.17
CA PRO A 299 -25.72 -34.12 7.14
C PRO A 299 -25.38 -34.58 8.56
N TYR A 300 -25.67 -33.74 9.56
CA TYR A 300 -25.57 -34.12 10.97
C TYR A 300 -26.43 -35.34 11.32
N ASN A 301 -27.60 -35.43 10.69
CA ASN A 301 -28.54 -36.51 10.91
C ASN A 301 -28.92 -37.15 9.58
N THR A 302 -28.62 -38.45 9.47
CA THR A 302 -28.89 -39.22 8.26
C THR A 302 -30.22 -39.98 8.30
N ALA A 303 -31.04 -39.80 9.36
CA ALA A 303 -32.39 -40.36 9.38
C ALA A 303 -33.19 -39.87 8.17
N ASN A 304 -33.83 -40.80 7.47
CA ASN A 304 -34.56 -40.57 6.21
C ASN A 304 -33.70 -39.96 5.08
N SER A 305 -32.36 -40.04 5.17
CA SER A 305 -31.45 -39.50 4.16
C SER A 305 -30.74 -40.61 3.41
N THR A 306 -30.82 -40.59 2.08
CA THR A 306 -29.95 -41.37 1.19
C THR A 306 -28.78 -40.49 0.75
N ILE A 307 -27.55 -40.97 0.93
CA ILE A 307 -26.33 -40.24 0.56
C ILE A 307 -25.79 -40.81 -0.75
N LEU A 308 -25.45 -39.92 -1.67
CA LEU A 308 -24.93 -40.27 -2.99
C LEU A 308 -23.72 -39.39 -3.30
N TYR A 309 -22.77 -39.95 -4.04
CA TYR A 309 -21.54 -39.29 -4.44
C TYR A 309 -21.46 -39.19 -5.96
N THR A 310 -20.82 -38.14 -6.45
CA THR A 310 -20.59 -37.94 -7.87
C THR A 310 -19.33 -37.10 -8.11
N GLN A 311 -18.58 -37.38 -9.17
CA GLN A 311 -17.39 -36.62 -9.50
C GLN A 311 -17.79 -35.35 -10.26
N ALA A 312 -18.18 -34.31 -9.51
CA ALA A 312 -18.58 -33.03 -10.05
C ALA A 312 -18.15 -31.88 -9.12
N SER A 313 -17.82 -30.74 -9.70
CA SER A 313 -17.60 -29.51 -8.97
C SER A 313 -18.91 -28.96 -8.39
N HIS A 314 -18.80 -28.04 -7.44
CA HIS A 314 -19.95 -27.44 -6.75
C HIS A 314 -20.99 -26.90 -7.73
N GLU A 315 -20.58 -26.00 -8.62
CA GLU A 315 -21.44 -25.48 -9.70
C GLU A 315 -21.73 -26.54 -10.78
N GLY A 316 -20.86 -27.53 -10.92
CA GLY A 316 -20.99 -28.63 -11.86
C GLY A 316 -22.17 -29.56 -11.58
N LEU A 317 -22.55 -29.73 -10.31
CA LEU A 317 -23.64 -30.62 -9.88
C LEU A 317 -24.96 -30.35 -10.60
N VAL A 318 -25.28 -29.08 -10.87
CA VAL A 318 -26.54 -28.67 -11.54
C VAL A 318 -26.49 -28.77 -13.08
N LYS A 319 -25.35 -29.19 -13.63
CA LYS A 319 -25.16 -29.45 -15.07
C LYS A 319 -24.62 -30.86 -15.37
N HIS A 320 -24.30 -31.64 -14.32
CA HIS A 320 -23.73 -32.98 -14.45
C HIS A 320 -24.76 -33.97 -14.98
N LYS A 321 -24.51 -34.54 -16.17
CA LYS A 321 -25.48 -35.41 -16.87
C LYS A 321 -25.95 -36.61 -16.01
N PRO A 322 -25.08 -37.36 -15.32
CA PRO A 322 -25.51 -38.42 -14.40
C PRO A 322 -26.46 -37.92 -13.30
N VAL A 323 -26.13 -36.79 -12.65
CA VAL A 323 -26.99 -36.19 -11.61
C VAL A 323 -28.35 -35.82 -12.19
N LEU A 324 -28.39 -35.15 -13.34
CA LEU A 324 -29.65 -34.73 -13.96
C LEU A 324 -30.52 -35.93 -14.39
N LYS A 325 -29.90 -36.99 -14.93
CA LYS A 325 -30.59 -38.23 -15.29
C LYS A 325 -31.17 -38.92 -14.04
N TRP A 326 -30.38 -38.98 -12.97
CA TRP A 326 -30.77 -39.57 -11.70
C TRP A 326 -31.92 -38.80 -11.04
N VAL A 327 -31.81 -37.47 -10.94
CA VAL A 327 -32.87 -36.59 -10.40
C VAL A 327 -34.16 -36.76 -11.21
N LYS A 328 -34.06 -36.77 -12.53
CA LYS A 328 -35.20 -36.95 -13.42
C LYS A 328 -35.90 -38.31 -13.17
N SER A 329 -35.12 -39.39 -13.13
CA SER A 329 -35.66 -40.75 -12.88
C SER A 329 -36.33 -40.84 -11.51
N LEU A 330 -35.71 -40.31 -10.45
CA LEU A 330 -36.29 -40.31 -9.10
C LEU A 330 -37.64 -39.59 -9.04
N LEU A 331 -37.77 -38.46 -9.75
CA LEU A 331 -39.02 -37.70 -9.79
C LEU A 331 -40.09 -38.41 -10.64
N GLU A 332 -39.73 -38.98 -11.80
CA GLU A 332 -40.67 -39.66 -12.70
C GLU A 332 -41.18 -41.01 -12.14
N ASN A 333 -40.28 -41.81 -11.57
CA ASN A 333 -40.53 -43.22 -11.25
C ASN A 333 -40.69 -43.49 -9.75
N GLU A 334 -40.57 -42.46 -8.90
CA GLU A 334 -40.52 -42.54 -7.43
C GLU A 334 -39.31 -43.27 -6.84
N THR A 335 -38.65 -44.12 -7.62
CA THR A 335 -37.34 -44.74 -7.36
C THR A 335 -36.35 -44.28 -8.42
N ALA A 336 -35.08 -44.05 -8.04
CA ALA A 336 -34.06 -43.63 -8.98
C ALA A 336 -33.40 -44.82 -9.68
N ASP A 337 -33.24 -44.74 -11.00
CA ASP A 337 -32.36 -45.65 -11.73
C ASP A 337 -30.90 -45.25 -11.48
N MET A 338 -30.14 -46.14 -10.85
CA MET A 338 -28.71 -45.95 -10.70
C MET A 338 -28.07 -45.88 -12.10
N CYS A 339 -27.18 -44.90 -12.28
CA CYS A 339 -26.48 -44.69 -13.54
C CYS A 339 -25.00 -44.42 -13.29
N ASP A 340 -24.18 -44.76 -14.28
CA ASP A 340 -22.74 -44.52 -14.24
C ASP A 340 -22.45 -43.04 -13.92
N GLY A 341 -21.67 -42.82 -12.87
CA GLY A 341 -21.35 -41.48 -12.34
C GLY A 341 -22.12 -41.07 -11.08
N ILE A 342 -23.00 -41.93 -10.54
CA ILE A 342 -23.62 -41.81 -9.22
C ILE A 342 -23.26 -43.03 -8.37
N TYR A 343 -22.76 -42.80 -7.16
CA TYR A 343 -22.23 -43.84 -6.28
C TYR A 343 -22.90 -43.77 -4.90
N GLU A 344 -23.17 -44.92 -4.27
CA GLU A 344 -23.68 -44.98 -2.88
C GLU A 344 -22.55 -45.04 -1.85
N GLU A 345 -21.38 -45.51 -2.27
CA GLU A 345 -20.17 -45.60 -1.46
C GLU A 345 -19.03 -44.86 -2.17
N TYR A 346 -18.14 -44.25 -1.38
CA TYR A 346 -17.00 -43.50 -1.88
C TYR A 346 -15.89 -43.45 -0.85
N GLU A 347 -14.65 -43.74 -1.29
CA GLU A 347 -13.46 -43.60 -0.46
C GLU A 347 -12.87 -42.18 -0.62
N PRO A 348 -12.77 -41.39 0.46
CA PRO A 348 -12.24 -40.03 0.40
C PRO A 348 -10.81 -39.96 -0.14
N ARG A 349 -10.54 -39.03 -1.04
CA ARG A 349 -9.21 -38.78 -1.59
C ARG A 349 -8.30 -38.06 -0.59
N THR A 350 -7.10 -38.58 -0.40
CA THR A 350 -6.09 -38.01 0.52
C THR A 350 -4.86 -37.43 -0.17
N ASP A 351 -4.73 -37.64 -1.48
CA ASP A 351 -3.51 -37.34 -2.24
C ASP A 351 -3.74 -36.22 -3.24
N TRP A 352 -2.89 -35.19 -3.22
CA TRP A 352 -3.07 -33.99 -4.02
C TRP A 352 -1.76 -33.49 -4.58
N VAL A 353 -1.82 -32.84 -5.73
CA VAL A 353 -0.73 -32.02 -6.26
C VAL A 353 -1.29 -30.61 -6.43
N MET A 354 -0.52 -29.61 -6.04
CA MET A 354 -0.90 -28.22 -6.24
C MET A 354 0.30 -27.31 -6.54
N GLU A 355 0.07 -26.30 -7.38
CA GLU A 355 0.95 -25.13 -7.49
C GLU A 355 0.49 -24.06 -6.51
N ARG A 356 1.43 -23.44 -5.80
CA ARG A 356 1.24 -22.20 -5.05
C ARG A 356 2.06 -21.10 -5.74
N ILE A 357 1.39 -20.01 -6.08
CA ILE A 357 1.96 -18.87 -6.79
C ILE A 357 1.58 -17.59 -6.01
N ASP A 358 2.57 -16.89 -5.46
CA ASP A 358 2.33 -15.69 -4.65
C ASP A 358 2.26 -14.41 -5.53
N CYS A 359 1.44 -13.42 -5.14
CA CYS A 359 1.18 -12.14 -5.81
C CYS A 359 2.43 -11.23 -5.85
N PRO A 360 2.47 -10.17 -6.69
CA PRO A 360 1.39 -9.49 -7.44
C PRO A 360 1.27 -9.92 -8.92
N VAL A 361 0.82 -11.15 -9.13
CA VAL A 361 0.70 -11.75 -10.45
C VAL A 361 -0.72 -12.25 -10.73
N ASP A 362 -1.12 -12.18 -11.99
CA ASP A 362 -2.25 -12.92 -12.53
C ASP A 362 -1.75 -14.25 -13.11
N VAL A 363 -2.59 -15.28 -12.97
CA VAL A 363 -2.25 -16.65 -13.29
C VAL A 363 -3.25 -17.16 -14.32
N PHE A 364 -2.78 -17.56 -15.49
CA PHE A 364 -3.57 -18.06 -16.61
C PHE A 364 -3.20 -19.50 -16.90
N ILE A 365 -4.18 -20.39 -17.06
CA ILE A 365 -3.94 -21.78 -17.45
C ILE A 365 -4.30 -21.91 -18.92
N GLU A 366 -3.38 -22.44 -19.74
CA GLU A 366 -3.63 -22.67 -21.15
C GLU A 366 -4.83 -23.62 -21.34
N GLY A 367 -5.85 -23.18 -22.09
CA GLY A 367 -7.07 -23.95 -22.35
C GLY A 367 -8.14 -23.93 -21.25
N GLU A 368 -7.96 -23.19 -20.14
CA GLU A 368 -8.95 -23.11 -19.04
C GLU A 368 -10.34 -22.64 -19.50
N GLU A 369 -10.39 -21.83 -20.56
CA GLU A 369 -11.64 -21.31 -21.10
C GLU A 369 -12.57 -22.41 -21.63
N GLU A 370 -12.02 -23.55 -22.03
CA GLU A 370 -12.79 -24.69 -22.55
C GLU A 370 -13.53 -25.45 -21.43
N GLU A 371 -13.16 -25.26 -20.15
CA GLU A 371 -13.71 -26.01 -19.02
C GLU A 371 -14.93 -25.37 -18.34
N ILE A 372 -15.33 -24.15 -18.71
CA ILE A 372 -16.32 -23.34 -17.96
C ILE A 372 -17.71 -24.00 -17.85
N ASN A 373 -18.09 -24.83 -18.83
CA ASN A 373 -19.34 -25.59 -18.80
C ASN A 373 -19.14 -27.06 -18.43
N ASN A 374 -17.92 -27.48 -18.12
CA ASN A 374 -17.67 -28.84 -17.64
C ASN A 374 -18.22 -29.01 -16.22
N PRO A 375 -18.83 -30.17 -15.93
CA PRO A 375 -19.39 -30.46 -14.63
C PRO A 375 -18.33 -30.81 -13.57
N SER A 376 -17.08 -31.04 -13.98
CA SER A 376 -15.91 -31.23 -13.12
C SER A 376 -14.76 -30.40 -13.69
N ALA A 377 -13.92 -29.86 -12.82
CA ALA A 377 -12.69 -29.19 -13.23
C ALA A 377 -11.52 -30.17 -13.16
N ASP A 378 -10.61 -30.10 -14.13
CA ASP A 378 -9.35 -30.85 -14.04
C ASP A 378 -8.41 -30.22 -13.03
N ILE A 379 -8.52 -28.90 -12.86
CA ILE A 379 -7.76 -28.09 -11.89
C ILE A 379 -8.72 -27.20 -11.11
N THR A 380 -8.69 -27.25 -9.78
CA THR A 380 -9.44 -26.31 -8.93
C THR A 380 -8.56 -25.14 -8.51
N ARG A 381 -9.07 -23.92 -8.68
CA ARG A 381 -8.39 -22.66 -8.33
C ARG A 381 -8.91 -22.06 -7.03
N HIS A 382 -8.01 -21.71 -6.12
CA HIS A 382 -8.29 -20.95 -4.90
C HIS A 382 -7.33 -19.77 -4.74
N ASN A 383 -7.88 -18.58 -4.49
CA ASN A 383 -7.09 -17.40 -4.12
C ASN A 383 -7.24 -17.16 -2.61
N ILE A 384 -6.13 -17.17 -1.87
CA ILE A 384 -6.11 -17.08 -0.40
C ILE A 384 -5.03 -16.07 -0.03
N GLY A 385 -5.44 -14.92 0.50
CA GLY A 385 -4.54 -13.79 0.68
C GLY A 385 -3.89 -13.41 -0.65
N GLU A 386 -2.58 -13.25 -0.60
CA GLU A 386 -1.72 -12.92 -1.74
C GLU A 386 -1.25 -14.18 -2.49
N ALA A 387 -1.92 -15.33 -2.38
CA ALA A 387 -1.50 -16.57 -3.05
C ALA A 387 -2.61 -17.20 -3.89
N THR A 388 -2.24 -17.66 -5.09
CA THR A 388 -3.06 -18.48 -5.97
C THR A 388 -2.65 -19.94 -5.82
N TYR A 389 -3.61 -20.82 -5.55
CA TYR A 389 -3.45 -22.26 -5.50
C TYR A 389 -4.15 -22.91 -6.69
N LEU A 390 -3.42 -23.70 -7.46
CA LEU A 390 -3.94 -24.53 -8.55
C LEU A 390 -3.84 -26.00 -8.14
N ILE A 391 -4.97 -26.66 -7.92
CA ILE A 391 -5.02 -28.03 -7.38
C ILE A 391 -5.40 -29.00 -8.49
N TYR A 392 -4.54 -29.98 -8.77
CA TYR A 392 -4.77 -30.99 -9.79
C TYR A 392 -5.74 -32.08 -9.29
N ASN A 393 -6.97 -32.05 -9.82
CA ASN A 393 -7.99 -33.07 -9.54
C ASN A 393 -7.73 -34.37 -10.31
N LYS A 394 -6.85 -34.34 -11.31
CA LYS A 394 -6.24 -35.52 -11.92
C LYS A 394 -4.90 -35.14 -12.53
N PRO A 395 -3.94 -36.07 -12.69
CA PRO A 395 -2.71 -35.81 -13.42
C PRO A 395 -3.01 -35.32 -14.83
N LYS A 396 -2.56 -34.10 -15.16
CA LYS A 396 -2.77 -33.46 -16.46
C LYS A 396 -1.62 -32.52 -16.74
N SER A 397 -0.90 -32.76 -17.84
CA SER A 397 0.13 -31.83 -18.30
C SER A 397 -0.48 -30.46 -18.54
N THR A 398 0.12 -29.42 -17.96
CA THR A 398 -0.47 -28.09 -17.93
C THR A 398 0.62 -27.04 -18.07
N LYS A 399 0.33 -26.03 -18.89
CA LYS A 399 1.12 -24.81 -19.02
C LYS A 399 0.40 -23.66 -18.32
N ILE A 400 1.10 -22.98 -17.43
CA ILE A 400 0.57 -21.87 -16.64
C ILE A 400 1.40 -20.63 -16.94
N GLU A 401 0.72 -19.56 -17.37
CA GLU A 401 1.33 -18.25 -17.58
C GLU A 401 1.09 -17.38 -16.35
N VAL A 402 2.16 -16.73 -15.89
CA VAL A 402 2.16 -15.86 -14.72
C VAL A 402 2.62 -14.48 -15.15
N GLU A 403 1.70 -13.51 -15.08
CA GLU A 403 1.90 -12.14 -15.55
C GLU A 403 1.85 -11.16 -14.37
N ALA A 404 2.79 -10.21 -14.32
CA ALA A 404 2.82 -9.19 -13.29
C ALA A 404 1.79 -8.09 -13.56
N TYR A 405 0.95 -7.76 -12.57
CA TYR A 405 0.10 -6.56 -12.62
C TYR A 405 0.64 -5.41 -11.77
N ALA A 406 1.63 -5.68 -10.91
CA ALA A 406 2.39 -4.68 -10.18
C ALA A 406 3.85 -5.11 -10.04
N ASP A 407 4.73 -4.15 -9.78
CA ASP A 407 6.12 -4.42 -9.46
C ASP A 407 6.21 -5.20 -8.14
N GLY A 408 7.07 -6.22 -8.09
CA GLY A 408 7.21 -7.07 -6.92
C GLY A 408 8.01 -8.32 -7.21
N ARG A 409 7.92 -9.30 -6.32
CA ARG A 409 8.53 -10.62 -6.51
C ARG A 409 7.50 -11.70 -6.27
N THR A 410 7.43 -12.67 -7.17
CA THR A 410 6.55 -13.83 -7.07
C THR A 410 7.36 -15.07 -6.68
N THR A 411 6.80 -15.91 -5.82
CA THR A 411 7.36 -17.23 -5.49
C THR A 411 6.44 -18.32 -6.02
N ILE A 412 7.06 -19.37 -6.58
CA ILE A 412 6.37 -20.51 -7.16
C ILE A 412 6.80 -21.76 -6.39
N GLU A 413 5.83 -22.59 -6.00
CA GLU A 413 6.07 -23.86 -5.34
C GLU A 413 5.11 -24.94 -5.84
N THR A 414 5.65 -26.11 -6.17
CA THR A 414 4.85 -27.32 -6.41
C THR A 414 4.82 -28.15 -5.14
N ILE A 415 3.64 -28.59 -4.71
CA ILE A 415 3.44 -29.30 -3.45
C ILE A 415 2.72 -30.62 -3.73
N LYS A 416 3.31 -31.75 -3.31
CA LYS A 416 2.68 -33.07 -3.33
C LYS A 416 2.26 -33.49 -1.93
N VAL A 417 0.99 -33.85 -1.80
CA VAL A 417 0.36 -34.37 -0.58
C VAL A 417 0.06 -35.84 -0.78
N VAL A 418 0.43 -36.68 0.19
CA VAL A 418 0.10 -38.11 0.23
C VAL A 418 -0.41 -38.46 1.64
N ASP A 419 -1.49 -39.23 1.73
CA ASP A 419 -2.16 -39.59 2.99
C ASP A 419 -2.49 -38.36 3.86
N GLY A 420 -2.89 -37.26 3.21
CA GLY A 420 -3.20 -36.00 3.89
C GLY A 420 -1.99 -35.33 4.55
N LYS A 421 -0.76 -35.59 4.10
CA LYS A 421 0.46 -34.92 4.56
C LYS A 421 1.31 -34.47 3.39
N VAL A 422 1.93 -33.30 3.50
CA VAL A 422 2.91 -32.83 2.50
C VAL A 422 4.08 -33.82 2.48
N LYS A 423 4.29 -34.47 1.33
CA LYS A 423 5.33 -35.49 1.13
C LYS A 423 6.57 -34.90 0.45
N SER A 424 6.38 -34.02 -0.51
CA SER A 424 7.46 -33.29 -1.17
C SER A 424 7.00 -31.89 -1.57
N LYS A 425 7.98 -30.99 -1.68
CA LYS A 425 7.81 -29.69 -2.33
C LYS A 425 8.94 -29.47 -3.32
N THR A 426 8.67 -28.76 -4.40
CA THR A 426 9.68 -28.19 -5.29
C THR A 426 9.53 -26.69 -5.23
N LYS A 427 10.56 -25.98 -4.77
CA LYS A 427 10.55 -24.52 -4.64
C LYS A 427 11.42 -23.89 -5.72
N PHE A 428 10.97 -22.75 -6.22
CA PHE A 428 11.72 -21.95 -7.19
C PHE A 428 12.21 -20.65 -6.53
N PRO A 429 13.44 -20.19 -6.81
CA PRO A 429 13.89 -18.87 -6.39
C PRO A 429 12.93 -17.78 -6.88
N SER A 430 12.78 -16.69 -6.12
CA SER A 430 11.80 -15.66 -6.46
C SER A 430 12.07 -15.06 -7.83
N VAL A 431 10.99 -14.76 -8.55
CA VAL A 431 11.02 -14.16 -9.87
C VAL A 431 10.61 -12.70 -9.73
N ASP A 432 11.38 -11.80 -10.36
CA ASP A 432 11.02 -10.39 -10.44
C ASP A 432 9.76 -10.27 -11.31
N ALA A 433 8.70 -9.69 -10.74
CA ALA A 433 7.47 -9.38 -11.46
C ALA A 433 7.75 -8.14 -12.32
N ASP A 434 7.91 -8.35 -13.63
CA ASP A 434 8.24 -7.34 -14.64
C ASP A 434 7.18 -7.41 -15.73
N PRO A 435 6.37 -6.38 -15.98
CA PRO A 435 5.35 -6.41 -17.03
C PRO A 435 5.87 -6.72 -18.44
N ALA A 436 7.17 -6.53 -18.72
CA ALA A 436 7.79 -6.89 -19.99
C ALA A 436 8.20 -8.38 -20.08
N ARG A 437 8.08 -9.13 -18.97
CA ARG A 437 8.46 -10.54 -18.87
C ARG A 437 7.34 -11.37 -18.24
N LYS A 438 7.25 -12.62 -18.66
CA LYS A 438 6.27 -13.58 -18.13
C LYS A 438 6.99 -14.78 -17.58
N ALA A 439 6.49 -15.31 -16.45
CA ALA A 439 6.92 -16.60 -15.97
C ALA A 439 5.99 -17.68 -16.54
N ILE A 440 6.57 -18.73 -17.11
CA ILE A 440 5.85 -19.89 -17.64
C ILE A 440 6.17 -21.08 -16.74
N ILE A 441 5.14 -21.74 -16.23
CA ILE A 441 5.26 -22.95 -15.42
C ILE A 441 4.72 -24.11 -16.25
N ASP A 442 5.62 -25.04 -16.61
CA ASP A 442 5.27 -26.29 -17.27
C ASP A 442 5.23 -27.39 -16.23
N VAL A 443 4.05 -27.98 -16.03
CA VAL A 443 3.85 -29.11 -15.11
C VAL A 443 3.54 -30.35 -15.91
N GLU A 444 4.41 -31.34 -15.83
CA GLU A 444 4.21 -32.68 -16.39
C GLU A 444 4.01 -33.72 -15.27
N PHE A 445 3.47 -34.89 -15.61
CA PHE A 445 3.25 -35.97 -14.64
C PHE A 445 3.87 -37.29 -15.11
N GLN A 446 4.67 -37.91 -14.25
CA GLN A 446 5.07 -39.31 -14.37
C GLN A 446 4.22 -40.14 -13.39
N GLY A 447 3.12 -40.70 -13.90
CA GLY A 447 2.10 -41.32 -13.05
C GLY A 447 1.41 -40.27 -12.18
N THR A 448 1.70 -40.23 -10.88
CA THR A 448 1.18 -39.22 -9.93
C THR A 448 2.24 -38.26 -9.41
N ASP A 449 3.48 -38.41 -9.85
CA ASP A 449 4.59 -37.54 -9.46
C ASP A 449 4.68 -36.35 -10.43
N PRO A 450 4.56 -35.10 -9.94
CA PRO A 450 4.70 -33.92 -10.77
C PRO A 450 6.17 -33.63 -11.09
N ILE A 451 6.42 -33.13 -12.28
CA ILE A 451 7.69 -32.58 -12.73
C ILE A 451 7.40 -31.17 -13.20
N THR A 452 7.85 -30.19 -12.42
CA THR A 452 7.59 -28.77 -12.69
C THR A 452 8.86 -28.09 -13.16
N LYS A 453 8.75 -27.30 -14.23
CA LYS A 453 9.80 -26.41 -14.74
C LYS A 453 9.25 -24.99 -14.83
N VAL A 454 10.09 -24.02 -14.50
CA VAL A 454 9.74 -22.60 -14.55
C VAL A 454 10.69 -21.90 -15.50
N TYR A 455 10.14 -21.08 -16.40
CA TYR A 455 10.88 -20.32 -17.40
C TYR A 455 10.55 -18.83 -17.30
N LEU A 456 11.54 -17.97 -17.52
CA LEU A 456 11.34 -16.53 -17.71
C LEU A 456 11.46 -16.20 -19.18
N SER A 457 10.37 -15.70 -19.76
CA SER A 457 10.28 -15.33 -21.16
C SER A 457 10.06 -13.82 -21.31
N SER A 458 10.66 -13.20 -22.32
CA SER A 458 10.43 -11.82 -22.72
C SER A 458 9.43 -11.79 -23.87
N GLU A 459 8.47 -10.84 -23.86
CA GLU A 459 7.50 -10.73 -24.98
C GLU A 459 8.19 -10.55 -26.34
N ASP A 460 9.26 -9.75 -26.37
CA ASP A 460 10.01 -9.47 -27.60
C ASP A 460 10.88 -10.62 -28.10
N ASN A 461 11.21 -11.61 -27.26
CA ASN A 461 12.15 -12.68 -27.63
C ASN A 461 11.87 -14.00 -26.89
N PRO A 462 10.74 -14.68 -27.19
CA PRO A 462 10.29 -15.86 -26.46
C PRO A 462 11.19 -17.09 -26.63
N GLU A 463 12.02 -17.13 -27.68
CA GLU A 463 12.97 -18.23 -27.93
C GLU A 463 14.18 -18.22 -26.96
N GLU A 464 14.40 -17.12 -26.24
CA GLU A 464 15.49 -16.97 -25.26
C GLU A 464 15.04 -17.23 -23.80
N ALA A 465 13.96 -17.99 -23.61
CA ALA A 465 13.42 -18.25 -22.28
C ALA A 465 14.47 -18.91 -21.34
N ILE A 466 14.66 -18.31 -20.17
CA ILE A 466 15.67 -18.75 -19.19
C ILE A 466 15.00 -19.65 -18.15
N GLU A 467 15.46 -20.89 -18.00
CA GLU A 467 14.97 -21.78 -16.96
C GLU A 467 15.40 -21.28 -15.57
N VAL A 468 14.44 -21.25 -14.65
CA VAL A 468 14.64 -21.01 -13.22
C VAL A 468 14.70 -22.40 -12.55
N PRO A 469 15.88 -22.85 -12.09
CA PRO A 469 16.02 -24.18 -11.55
C PRO A 469 15.25 -24.30 -10.22
N GLY A 470 14.41 -25.33 -10.13
CA GLY A 470 13.70 -25.69 -8.90
C GLY A 470 14.59 -26.50 -7.96
N VAL A 471 14.34 -26.37 -6.66
CA VAL A 471 15.00 -27.15 -5.60
C VAL A 471 13.97 -28.04 -4.93
N ASN A 472 14.22 -29.35 -4.94
CA ASN A 472 13.39 -30.31 -4.22
C ASN A 472 13.67 -30.21 -2.72
N VAL A 473 12.60 -30.11 -1.94
CA VAL A 473 12.63 -29.92 -0.50
C VAL A 473 12.20 -31.20 0.19
N GLU A 474 13.11 -31.82 0.92
CA GLU A 474 12.77 -32.90 1.86
C GLU A 474 12.17 -32.30 3.12
N MET A 475 11.07 -32.88 3.64
CA MET A 475 10.47 -32.34 4.87
C MET A 475 11.40 -32.59 6.07
N PRO A 476 11.80 -31.54 6.82
CA PRO A 476 12.83 -31.67 7.83
C PRO A 476 12.29 -32.45 9.03
N LYS A 477 13.14 -33.31 9.62
CA LYS A 477 12.78 -34.09 10.83
C LYS A 477 12.61 -33.20 12.08
N THR A 478 13.21 -32.01 12.07
CA THR A 478 13.18 -31.01 13.15
C THR A 478 12.67 -29.65 12.64
N PRO A 479 11.80 -28.94 13.38
CA PRO A 479 11.13 -27.73 12.86
C PRO A 479 11.98 -26.45 12.80
N GLN A 480 13.15 -26.42 13.45
CA GLN A 480 13.94 -25.20 13.58
C GLN A 480 15.37 -25.44 13.08
N LEU A 481 15.68 -24.86 11.93
CA LEU A 481 17.00 -24.85 11.31
C LEU A 481 17.61 -23.46 11.44
N ASP A 482 18.94 -23.38 11.54
CA ASP A 482 19.64 -22.10 11.51
C ASP A 482 19.51 -21.48 10.11
N PRO A 483 19.19 -20.19 9.97
CA PRO A 483 19.13 -19.54 8.66
C PRO A 483 20.51 -19.46 7.99
N PRO A 484 20.57 -19.30 6.65
CA PRO A 484 21.81 -19.12 5.91
C PRO A 484 22.66 -17.97 6.45
N LYS A 485 23.98 -18.02 6.23
CA LYS A 485 24.91 -16.95 6.66
C LYS A 485 25.66 -16.39 5.46
N THR A 486 25.35 -15.14 5.11
CA THR A 486 25.88 -14.54 3.88
C THR A 486 26.94 -13.48 4.14
N ARG A 487 27.98 -13.51 3.31
CA ARG A 487 29.06 -12.50 3.27
C ARG A 487 29.09 -11.84 1.90
N ILE A 488 29.20 -10.52 1.90
CA ILE A 488 29.41 -9.72 0.70
C ILE A 488 30.93 -9.54 0.46
N ASN A 489 31.36 -9.76 -0.77
CA ASN A 489 32.71 -9.48 -1.24
C ASN A 489 32.63 -8.32 -2.24
N LEU A 490 33.35 -7.23 -1.94
CA LEU A 490 33.37 -6.01 -2.76
C LEU A 490 34.78 -5.72 -3.26
N ASN A 491 34.97 -5.82 -4.58
CA ASN A 491 36.22 -5.47 -5.26
C ASN A 491 36.08 -4.12 -5.96
N ALA A 492 37.15 -3.31 -5.98
CA ALA A 492 37.14 -2.06 -6.73
C ALA A 492 37.30 -2.33 -8.23
N LEU A 493 36.55 -1.62 -9.06
CA LEU A 493 36.77 -1.63 -10.52
C LEU A 493 37.85 -0.62 -10.94
N GLY A 494 38.06 0.43 -10.13
CA GLY A 494 39.12 1.42 -10.31
C GLY A 494 39.91 1.67 -9.02
N LYS A 495 40.16 2.94 -8.70
CA LYS A 495 40.84 3.38 -7.48
C LYS A 495 39.97 3.17 -6.25
N LYS A 496 40.61 2.83 -5.13
CA LYS A 496 39.97 2.63 -3.83
C LYS A 496 40.86 3.11 -2.70
N GLU A 497 40.25 3.78 -1.73
CA GLU A 497 40.87 4.15 -0.47
C GLU A 497 39.89 3.88 0.68
N GLY A 498 40.19 2.89 1.53
CA GLY A 498 39.28 2.48 2.60
C GLY A 498 37.91 2.01 2.09
N THR A 499 36.86 2.80 2.37
CA THR A 499 35.48 2.55 1.89
C THR A 499 35.06 3.44 0.72
N HIS A 500 35.98 4.28 0.23
CA HIS A 500 35.78 5.14 -0.93
C HIS A 500 36.28 4.45 -2.19
N TYR A 501 35.50 4.54 -3.25
CA TYR A 501 35.76 4.01 -4.58
C TYR A 501 35.62 5.16 -5.58
N ASP A 502 36.38 5.14 -6.65
CA ASP A 502 36.15 6.09 -7.75
C ASP A 502 34.86 5.76 -8.52
N GLU A 503 34.53 6.59 -9.51
CA GLU A 503 33.29 6.44 -10.30
C GLU A 503 33.22 5.15 -11.12
N ASN A 504 34.34 4.45 -11.32
CA ASN A 504 34.33 3.12 -11.95
C ASN A 504 33.60 2.09 -11.07
N GLY A 505 33.44 2.38 -9.77
CA GLY A 505 32.56 1.64 -8.88
C GLY A 505 33.14 0.34 -8.35
N ILE A 506 32.25 -0.64 -8.15
CA ILE A 506 32.55 -1.91 -7.47
C ILE A 506 32.06 -3.13 -8.26
N SER A 507 32.75 -4.25 -8.04
CA SER A 507 32.26 -5.58 -8.36
C SER A 507 31.80 -6.26 -7.08
N MET A 508 30.55 -6.71 -7.06
CA MET A 508 29.87 -7.31 -5.93
C MET A 508 29.62 -8.80 -6.16
N ALA A 509 29.99 -9.61 -5.17
CA ALA A 509 29.65 -11.03 -5.11
C ALA A 509 29.24 -11.43 -3.69
N PHE A 510 28.40 -12.46 -3.56
CA PHE A 510 28.04 -13.05 -2.27
C PHE A 510 28.65 -14.44 -2.11
N THR A 511 29.01 -14.76 -0.87
CA THR A 511 29.38 -16.11 -0.44
C THR A 511 28.46 -16.51 0.70
N VAL A 512 27.74 -17.62 0.52
CA VAL A 512 26.82 -18.15 1.52
C VAL A 512 27.48 -19.38 2.15
N LYS A 513 27.47 -19.45 3.48
CA LYS A 513 27.80 -20.68 4.20
C LYS A 513 26.52 -21.49 4.36
N GLU A 514 26.35 -22.49 3.52
CA GLU A 514 25.26 -23.46 3.60
C GLU A 514 25.51 -24.46 4.74
N THR A 515 24.44 -25.00 5.31
CA THR A 515 24.48 -26.23 6.11
C THR A 515 23.81 -27.33 5.30
N GLU A 516 24.28 -28.57 5.37
CA GLU A 516 23.67 -29.70 4.64
C GLU A 516 22.17 -29.88 4.99
N GLU A 517 21.74 -29.38 6.16
CA GLU A 517 20.36 -29.43 6.63
C GLU A 517 19.49 -28.24 6.14
N SER A 518 20.07 -27.17 5.58
CA SER A 518 19.38 -25.96 5.11
C SER A 518 19.97 -25.47 3.78
N PRO A 519 19.56 -26.07 2.64
CA PRO A 519 19.97 -25.65 1.31
C PRO A 519 19.53 -24.21 1.00
N LEU A 520 20.41 -23.44 0.36
CA LEU A 520 20.11 -22.08 -0.10
C LEU A 520 19.03 -22.10 -1.18
N LEU A 521 18.01 -21.26 -1.03
CA LEU A 521 17.05 -20.98 -2.10
C LEU A 521 17.49 -19.77 -2.91
N GLU A 522 17.77 -18.65 -2.24
CA GLU A 522 18.19 -17.42 -2.91
C GLU A 522 18.96 -16.45 -2.03
N THR A 523 19.65 -15.51 -2.68
CA THR A 523 20.26 -14.35 -2.04
C THR A 523 19.70 -13.09 -2.67
N LEU A 524 19.28 -12.16 -1.83
CA LEU A 524 18.60 -10.93 -2.21
C LEU A 524 19.44 -9.74 -1.77
N TYR A 525 19.47 -8.70 -2.58
CA TYR A 525 20.14 -7.45 -2.25
C TYR A 525 19.38 -6.25 -2.78
N ARG A 526 19.55 -5.10 -2.13
CA ARG A 526 19.12 -3.81 -2.66
C ARG A 526 20.18 -2.75 -2.46
N ILE A 527 20.14 -1.73 -3.28
CA ILE A 527 21.06 -0.59 -3.23
C ILE A 527 20.25 0.64 -2.85
N ASN A 528 20.74 1.35 -1.85
CA ASN A 528 20.10 2.50 -1.22
C ASN A 528 18.69 2.15 -0.76
N ASP A 529 17.68 2.86 -1.24
CA ASP A 529 16.27 2.62 -0.94
C ASP A 529 15.52 2.09 -2.17
N GLY A 530 16.25 1.45 -3.11
CA GLY A 530 15.66 0.76 -4.25
C GLY A 530 15.10 -0.63 -3.92
N GLU A 531 14.53 -1.27 -4.93
CA GLU A 531 13.89 -2.58 -4.81
C GLU A 531 14.87 -3.73 -4.52
N TRP A 532 14.36 -4.77 -3.85
CA TRP A 532 15.08 -6.03 -3.62
C TRP A 532 15.24 -6.80 -4.93
N LYS A 533 16.47 -7.18 -5.26
CA LYS A 533 16.85 -7.92 -6.47
C LYS A 533 17.48 -9.24 -6.11
N ARG A 534 17.22 -10.27 -6.92
CA ARG A 534 17.88 -11.57 -6.81
C ARG A 534 19.32 -11.51 -7.30
N TYR A 535 20.26 -11.97 -6.49
CA TYR A 535 21.64 -12.18 -6.89
C TYR A 535 21.77 -13.49 -7.67
N THR A 536 22.09 -13.39 -8.95
CA THR A 536 22.29 -14.54 -9.85
C THR A 536 23.77 -14.76 -10.19
N LYS A 537 24.53 -13.67 -10.30
CA LYS A 537 25.95 -13.68 -10.65
C LYS A 537 26.64 -12.43 -10.15
N LEU A 538 27.98 -12.45 -10.19
CA LEU A 538 28.83 -11.29 -9.94
C LEU A 538 28.31 -10.07 -10.70
N THR A 539 28.10 -8.97 -9.98
CA THR A 539 27.43 -7.76 -10.48
C THR A 539 28.36 -6.57 -10.35
N ASN A 540 28.59 -5.86 -11.45
CA ASN A 540 29.35 -4.61 -11.45
C ASN A 540 28.38 -3.43 -11.29
N LEU A 541 28.64 -2.58 -10.30
CA LEU A 541 27.84 -1.42 -9.95
C LEU A 541 28.70 -0.15 -10.04
N THR A 542 28.18 0.85 -10.73
CA THR A 542 28.81 2.13 -11.08
C THR A 542 27.76 3.24 -10.95
N LEU A 543 28.15 4.50 -11.15
CA LEU A 543 27.20 5.62 -11.20
C LEU A 543 26.15 5.48 -12.32
N GLY A 544 26.49 4.77 -13.41
CA GLY A 544 25.58 4.54 -14.53
C GLY A 544 24.58 3.40 -14.32
N ASN A 545 24.79 2.55 -13.30
CA ASN A 545 23.97 1.35 -13.10
C ASN A 545 23.76 0.98 -11.62
N GLY A 546 23.35 1.98 -10.82
CA GLY A 546 22.70 1.76 -9.53
C GLY A 546 23.34 2.45 -8.33
N LEU A 547 24.57 2.97 -8.47
CA LEU A 547 25.20 3.76 -7.41
C LEU A 547 24.95 5.25 -7.63
N ILE A 548 24.98 6.02 -6.54
CA ILE A 548 24.91 7.48 -6.55
C ILE A 548 26.24 8.09 -6.09
N PRO A 549 26.55 9.35 -6.42
CA PRO A 549 27.68 10.05 -5.83
C PRO A 549 27.61 10.03 -4.30
N GLY A 550 28.75 9.82 -3.64
CA GLY A 550 28.82 9.77 -2.19
C GLY A 550 28.29 8.47 -1.61
N ARG A 551 27.50 8.58 -0.53
CA ARG A 551 27.16 7.44 0.33
C ARG A 551 26.17 6.48 -0.33
N ASN A 552 26.57 5.23 -0.47
CA ASN A 552 25.72 4.13 -0.93
C ASN A 552 25.57 3.05 0.14
N LYS A 553 24.34 2.57 0.33
CA LYS A 553 23.98 1.53 1.29
C LYS A 553 23.58 0.27 0.51
N ILE A 554 24.32 -0.82 0.68
CA ILE A 554 23.97 -2.13 0.12
C ILE A 554 23.39 -2.98 1.25
N GLU A 555 22.13 -3.38 1.12
CA GLU A 555 21.45 -4.26 2.06
C GLU A 555 21.26 -5.62 1.40
N TYR A 556 21.43 -6.70 2.16
CA TYR A 556 21.37 -8.06 1.62
C TYR A 556 20.99 -9.10 2.68
N TYR A 557 20.34 -10.16 2.24
CA TYR A 557 20.03 -11.34 3.04
C TYR A 557 19.84 -12.56 2.14
N SER A 558 19.91 -13.75 2.72
CA SER A 558 19.63 -15.03 2.06
C SER A 558 18.51 -15.78 2.76
N LYS A 559 17.83 -16.60 1.97
CA LYS A 559 16.69 -17.42 2.37
C LYS A 559 16.93 -18.86 1.96
N ASP A 560 16.62 -19.81 2.83
CA ASP A 560 16.70 -21.24 2.53
C ASP A 560 15.41 -21.80 1.92
N VAL A 561 15.43 -23.09 1.55
CA VAL A 561 14.27 -23.80 1.00
C VAL A 561 13.11 -24.03 2.00
N TYR A 562 13.31 -23.73 3.28
CA TYR A 562 12.30 -23.83 4.34
C TYR A 562 11.73 -22.48 4.77
N ASP A 563 12.08 -21.42 4.03
CA ASP A 563 11.72 -20.04 4.32
C ASP A 563 12.38 -19.44 5.57
N ASN A 564 13.48 -20.02 6.06
CA ASN A 564 14.30 -19.38 7.09
C ASN A 564 15.11 -18.24 6.46
N GLU A 565 14.87 -17.03 6.93
CA GLU A 565 15.54 -15.81 6.46
C GLU A 565 16.61 -15.36 7.45
N GLU A 566 17.78 -14.98 6.95
CA GLU A 566 18.74 -14.28 7.80
C GLU A 566 18.32 -12.82 8.02
N THR A 567 18.72 -12.24 9.15
CA THR A 567 18.52 -10.80 9.39
C THR A 567 19.24 -9.97 8.32
N VAL A 568 18.56 -8.96 7.78
CA VAL A 568 19.12 -8.05 6.78
C VAL A 568 20.47 -7.47 7.23
N ARG A 569 21.51 -7.73 6.46
CA ARG A 569 22.85 -7.19 6.64
C ARG A 569 23.03 -5.93 5.81
N ARG A 570 23.98 -5.09 6.23
CA ARG A 570 24.24 -3.80 5.60
C ARG A 570 25.73 -3.57 5.38
N ARG A 571 26.08 -3.05 4.20
CA ARG A 571 27.41 -2.53 3.86
C ARG A 571 27.29 -1.11 3.31
N VAL A 572 28.11 -0.18 3.81
CA VAL A 572 28.16 1.20 3.31
C VAL A 572 29.46 1.40 2.54
N ILE A 573 29.36 2.02 1.38
CA ILE A 573 30.49 2.45 0.54
C ILE A 573 30.27 3.89 0.08
N TYR A 574 31.34 4.53 -0.41
CA TYR A 574 31.27 5.90 -0.93
C TYR A 574 31.82 5.94 -2.35
N ILE A 575 31.12 6.59 -3.27
CA ILE A 575 31.54 6.75 -4.66
C ILE A 575 32.00 8.19 -4.91
N GLU A 576 33.26 8.36 -5.28
CA GLU A 576 33.91 9.63 -5.57
C GLU A 576 33.85 9.93 -7.08
N PRO A 577 33.05 10.91 -7.53
CA PRO A 577 32.99 11.30 -8.95
C PRO A 577 34.36 11.72 -9.50
N ASN A 578 34.62 11.55 -10.80
CA ASN A 578 35.93 11.88 -11.39
C ASN A 578 36.31 13.35 -11.27
N VAL A 579 35.33 14.25 -11.22
CA VAL A 579 35.55 15.68 -11.07
C VAL A 579 34.97 16.12 -9.72
N PRO A 580 35.80 16.52 -8.73
CA PRO A 580 35.28 17.11 -7.51
C PRO A 580 34.59 18.44 -7.83
N LYS A 581 33.40 18.66 -7.26
CA LYS A 581 32.66 19.91 -7.45
C LYS A 581 32.51 20.65 -6.12
N THR A 582 32.74 21.96 -6.14
CA THR A 582 32.68 22.81 -4.94
C THR A 582 31.33 23.53 -4.89
N THR A 583 30.78 23.70 -3.69
CA THR A 583 29.66 24.63 -3.46
C THR A 583 30.16 25.88 -2.76
N TYR A 584 29.49 26.99 -2.99
CA TYR A 584 29.87 28.29 -2.48
C TYR A 584 28.77 28.83 -1.58
N ARG A 585 29.12 29.40 -0.43
CA ARG A 585 28.18 30.17 0.39
C ARG A 585 28.76 31.55 0.65
N ILE A 586 28.05 32.57 0.18
CA ILE A 586 28.46 33.97 0.30
C ILE A 586 27.56 34.66 1.33
N TYR A 587 28.17 35.15 2.41
CA TYR A 587 27.48 35.96 3.41
C TYR A 587 27.70 37.44 3.11
N LEU A 588 26.65 38.18 2.79
CA LEU A 588 26.67 39.62 2.52
C LEU A 588 26.17 40.38 3.74
N ARG A 589 27.05 41.16 4.36
CA ARG A 589 26.74 41.99 5.53
C ARG A 589 27.02 43.47 5.28
N PRO A 590 26.15 44.38 5.73
CA PRO A 590 26.25 45.82 5.44
C PRO A 590 27.57 46.46 5.85
N ASP A 591 28.14 46.06 7.00
CA ASP A 591 29.17 46.88 7.66
C ASP A 591 30.41 46.12 8.16
N THR A 592 30.54 44.80 7.92
CA THR A 592 31.71 44.01 8.39
C THR A 592 32.60 43.52 7.26
N GLU A 593 32.12 42.54 6.51
CA GLU A 593 32.83 41.83 5.47
C GLU A 593 31.82 40.97 4.73
N CYS A 594 32.06 40.76 3.45
CA CYS A 594 31.45 39.65 2.74
C CYS A 594 32.37 38.43 2.84
N VAL A 595 31.78 37.26 3.07
CA VAL A 595 32.51 36.04 3.41
C VAL A 595 32.14 34.94 2.42
N LEU A 596 33.13 34.42 1.71
CA LEU A 596 33.00 33.24 0.85
C LEU A 596 33.44 31.99 1.62
N ALA A 597 32.52 31.08 1.86
CA ALA A 597 32.78 29.76 2.39
C ALA A 597 32.67 28.71 1.28
N LEU A 598 33.64 27.79 1.24
CA LEU A 598 33.64 26.65 0.32
C LEU A 598 33.05 25.41 1.01
N GLY A 599 32.22 24.66 0.28
CA GLY A 599 31.62 23.41 0.66
C GLY A 599 31.83 22.32 -0.38
N LYS A 600 31.34 21.11 -0.09
CA LYS A 600 31.34 19.99 -1.03
C LYS A 600 29.99 19.91 -1.73
N TYR A 601 30.00 19.74 -3.05
CA TYR A 601 28.77 19.58 -3.81
C TYR A 601 28.13 18.20 -3.60
N TYR A 602 28.94 17.15 -3.58
CA TYR A 602 28.45 15.79 -3.35
C TYR A 602 28.44 15.49 -1.85
N GLU A 603 27.30 15.05 -1.33
CA GLU A 603 27.20 14.67 0.08
C GLU A 603 27.89 13.33 0.36
N GLY A 604 28.52 13.20 1.53
CA GLY A 604 29.13 11.94 1.97
C GLY A 604 30.44 11.57 1.27
N VAL A 605 30.90 12.34 0.29
CA VAL A 605 32.25 12.17 -0.29
C VAL A 605 33.35 12.53 0.70
N GLY A 606 34.56 12.02 0.43
CA GLY A 606 35.77 12.24 1.21
C GLY A 606 36.12 13.73 1.36
N GLU A 607 37.05 14.05 2.26
CA GLU A 607 37.48 15.43 2.47
C GLU A 607 38.08 16.04 1.21
N TYR A 608 37.59 17.24 0.87
CA TYR A 608 38.07 18.03 -0.25
C TYR A 608 39.15 18.97 0.24
N LYS A 609 40.23 19.08 -0.53
CA LYS A 609 41.28 20.07 -0.31
C LYS A 609 41.15 21.14 -1.38
N SER A 610 40.74 22.33 -0.97
CA SER A 610 40.55 23.45 -1.88
C SER A 610 41.72 24.43 -1.82
N GLU A 611 42.07 24.97 -2.97
CA GLU A 611 43.03 26.04 -3.18
C GLU A 611 42.31 27.19 -3.88
N TYR A 612 42.73 28.43 -3.61
CA TYR A 612 42.17 29.60 -4.25
C TYR A 612 43.25 30.60 -4.65
N LYS A 613 42.95 31.46 -5.63
CA LYS A 613 43.75 32.64 -5.97
C LYS A 613 42.81 33.82 -6.26
N ILE A 614 43.27 35.02 -5.95
CA ILE A 614 42.53 36.26 -6.22
C ILE A 614 43.07 36.85 -7.51
N GLY A 615 42.21 36.94 -8.53
CA GLY A 615 42.57 37.27 -9.91
C GLY A 615 43.30 36.12 -10.63
N GLU A 616 43.21 36.13 -11.95
CA GLU A 616 43.70 35.02 -12.80
C GLU A 616 45.19 34.73 -12.62
N LYS A 617 46.01 35.76 -12.38
CA LYS A 617 47.47 35.68 -12.17
C LYS A 617 47.88 35.77 -10.69
N GLY A 618 46.91 35.64 -9.77
CA GLY A 618 47.15 35.68 -8.34
C GLY A 618 47.99 34.51 -7.83
N LYS A 619 48.60 34.67 -6.66
CA LYS A 619 49.30 33.59 -5.96
C LYS A 619 48.30 32.57 -5.42
N VAL A 620 48.57 31.28 -5.65
CA VAL A 620 47.76 30.18 -5.13
C VAL A 620 47.93 30.06 -3.62
N GLN A 621 46.81 29.93 -2.91
CA GLN A 621 46.69 29.79 -1.47
C GLN A 621 45.83 28.58 -1.12
N GLU A 622 46.15 27.90 -0.02
CA GLU A 622 45.34 26.81 0.52
C GLU A 622 44.13 27.39 1.27
N TYR A 623 42.94 26.85 1.03
CA TYR A 623 41.72 27.24 1.74
C TYR A 623 41.67 26.53 3.09
N LYS A 624 41.80 27.31 4.18
CA LYS A 624 41.75 26.81 5.58
C LYS A 624 40.57 27.35 6.37
N GLN A 625 40.06 28.50 5.95
CA GLN A 625 38.97 29.22 6.59
C GLN A 625 38.27 30.07 5.54
N PRO A 626 37.02 30.51 5.78
CA PRO A 626 36.29 31.37 4.85
C PRO A 626 37.09 32.62 4.44
N ILE A 627 36.91 33.05 3.19
CA ILE A 627 37.65 34.16 2.60
C ILE A 627 36.83 35.43 2.81
N SER A 628 37.39 36.41 3.52
CA SER A 628 36.72 37.69 3.79
C SER A 628 37.16 38.80 2.83
N PHE A 629 36.22 39.66 2.44
CA PHE A 629 36.44 40.79 1.54
C PHE A 629 35.48 41.94 1.87
N LYS A 630 35.74 43.14 1.34
CA LYS A 630 34.85 44.28 1.55
C LYS A 630 33.65 44.21 0.60
N PRO A 631 32.43 44.53 1.06
CA PRO A 631 31.22 44.44 0.22
C PRO A 631 31.21 45.30 -1.05
N TYR A 632 32.00 46.38 -1.06
CA TYR A 632 32.08 47.36 -2.15
C TYR A 632 33.30 47.19 -3.06
N GLU A 633 34.07 46.11 -2.90
CA GLU A 633 35.21 45.81 -3.76
C GLU A 633 34.88 44.65 -4.70
N ASP A 634 35.09 44.87 -6.01
CA ASP A 634 34.97 43.79 -6.98
C ASP A 634 36.21 42.89 -6.92
N LYS A 635 36.01 41.57 -6.85
CA LYS A 635 37.05 40.55 -6.90
C LYS A 635 36.63 39.38 -7.78
N GLU A 636 37.62 38.74 -8.37
CA GLU A 636 37.46 37.45 -9.04
C GLU A 636 38.24 36.42 -8.23
N ILE A 637 37.56 35.40 -7.70
CA ILE A 637 38.19 34.33 -6.94
C ILE A 637 38.17 33.08 -7.79
N TYR A 638 39.35 32.54 -8.10
CA TYR A 638 39.45 31.26 -8.77
C TYR A 638 39.66 30.18 -7.72
N VAL A 639 38.80 29.17 -7.72
CA VAL A 639 38.83 28.04 -6.78
C VAL A 639 39.12 26.75 -7.54
N ARG A 640 39.96 25.92 -6.94
CA ARG A 640 40.24 24.57 -7.42
C ARG A 640 40.24 23.61 -6.25
N THR A 641 39.59 22.49 -6.41
CA THR A 641 39.41 21.48 -5.37
C THR A 641 40.00 20.15 -5.83
N ALA A 642 40.69 19.50 -4.90
CA ALA A 642 41.19 18.14 -5.04
C ALA A 642 40.37 17.20 -4.15
N ASP A 643 40.02 16.03 -4.68
CA ASP A 643 39.44 14.95 -3.88
C ASP A 643 40.50 14.11 -3.16
N ILE A 644 40.06 13.06 -2.47
CA ILE A 644 40.93 12.13 -1.75
C ILE A 644 41.92 11.40 -2.68
N PHE A 645 41.53 11.14 -3.94
CA PHE A 645 42.35 10.49 -4.96
C PHE A 645 43.30 11.46 -5.69
N GLN A 646 43.40 12.70 -5.21
CA GLN A 646 44.21 13.78 -5.79
C GLN A 646 43.78 14.20 -7.20
N ARG A 647 42.56 13.87 -7.63
CA ARG A 647 41.97 14.40 -8.87
C ARG A 647 41.52 15.82 -8.60
N LYS A 648 41.80 16.74 -9.53
CA LYS A 648 41.47 18.16 -9.41
C LYS A 648 40.47 18.56 -10.47
N ASN A 649 39.53 19.43 -10.13
CA ASN A 649 38.76 20.15 -11.15
C ASN A 649 39.62 21.25 -11.80
N GLU A 650 39.09 21.83 -12.88
CA GLU A 650 39.64 23.07 -13.44
C GLU A 650 39.40 24.24 -12.48
N TRP A 651 40.09 25.36 -12.72
CA TRP A 651 39.87 26.58 -11.95
C TRP A 651 38.46 27.13 -12.23
N GLU A 652 37.60 27.10 -11.21
CA GLU A 652 36.26 27.68 -11.24
C GLU A 652 36.32 29.14 -10.81
N LYS A 653 35.68 30.03 -11.56
CA LYS A 653 35.63 31.46 -11.26
C LYS A 653 34.40 31.76 -10.42
N VAL A 654 34.58 32.42 -9.28
CA VAL A 654 33.53 32.97 -8.42
C VAL A 654 33.66 34.49 -8.45
N ASP A 655 32.66 35.14 -9.03
CA ASP A 655 32.61 36.59 -9.13
C ASP A 655 32.06 37.20 -7.85
N ILE A 656 32.82 38.13 -7.30
CA ILE A 656 32.46 38.95 -6.15
C ILE A 656 32.24 40.35 -6.70
N SER A 657 30.99 40.68 -7.03
CA SER A 657 30.60 41.97 -7.56
C SER A 657 29.23 42.33 -6.99
N PHE A 658 29.25 43.03 -5.86
CA PHE A 658 28.03 43.30 -5.08
C PHE A 658 27.80 44.79 -4.87
N LYS A 659 28.54 45.66 -5.56
CA LYS A 659 28.45 47.10 -5.34
C LYS A 659 27.06 47.65 -5.63
N ASP A 660 26.48 47.32 -6.78
CA ASP A 660 25.13 47.78 -7.18
C ASP A 660 24.06 47.20 -6.24
N LEU A 661 24.20 45.92 -5.91
CA LEU A 661 23.32 45.27 -4.95
C LEU A 661 23.39 45.96 -3.58
N ALA A 662 24.58 46.15 -3.03
CA ALA A 662 24.82 46.79 -1.73
C ALA A 662 24.27 48.22 -1.67
N GLU A 663 24.43 49.02 -2.72
CA GLU A 663 23.84 50.37 -2.81
C GLU A 663 22.31 50.34 -2.78
N THR A 664 21.70 49.26 -3.28
CA THR A 664 20.24 49.08 -3.34
C THR A 664 19.66 48.55 -2.02
N ILE A 665 20.23 47.49 -1.46
CA ILE A 665 19.64 46.78 -0.30
C ILE A 665 19.97 47.41 1.06
N TRP A 666 20.97 48.29 1.11
CA TRP A 666 21.40 48.98 2.32
C TRP A 666 21.07 50.48 2.30
N ASP A 667 19.97 50.85 1.62
CA ASP A 667 19.47 52.22 1.66
C ASP A 667 18.89 52.58 3.05
N ILE A 668 18.97 53.87 3.40
CA ILE A 668 18.46 54.41 4.67
C ILE A 668 16.96 54.22 4.85
N ASN A 669 16.19 54.19 3.76
CA ASN A 669 14.74 54.00 3.78
C ASN A 669 14.35 52.51 3.84
N GLY A 670 15.33 51.61 3.89
CA GLY A 670 15.16 50.17 3.76
C GLY A 670 14.95 49.72 2.32
N PHE A 671 15.13 48.43 2.08
CA PHE A 671 14.87 47.83 0.77
C PHE A 671 13.36 47.68 0.53
N GLU A 672 12.89 48.15 -0.62
CA GLU A 672 11.52 47.96 -1.10
C GLU A 672 11.55 47.45 -2.53
N GLY A 673 11.31 46.15 -2.70
CA GLY A 673 11.38 45.46 -3.99
C GLY A 673 10.96 43.99 -3.88
N THR A 674 11.12 43.25 -4.96
CA THR A 674 10.88 41.80 -5.03
C THR A 674 12.17 40.99 -4.87
N VAL A 675 12.05 39.67 -4.76
CA VAL A 675 13.22 38.78 -4.79
C VAL A 675 13.99 38.95 -6.12
N LEU A 676 13.30 39.12 -7.25
CA LEU A 676 13.89 39.38 -8.56
C LEU A 676 14.76 40.64 -8.58
N ASP A 677 14.36 41.70 -7.88
CA ASP A 677 15.17 42.92 -7.78
C ASP A 677 16.54 42.67 -7.12
N ILE A 678 16.65 41.66 -6.23
CA ILE A 678 17.92 41.24 -5.65
C ILE A 678 18.66 40.28 -6.59
N VAL A 679 17.97 39.27 -7.11
CA VAL A 679 18.56 38.22 -7.97
C VAL A 679 19.17 38.82 -9.24
N SER A 680 18.46 39.76 -9.90
CA SER A 680 18.93 40.46 -11.11
C SER A 680 20.21 41.30 -10.93
N ARG A 681 20.62 41.53 -9.68
CA ARG A 681 21.82 42.30 -9.30
C ARG A 681 22.95 41.42 -8.76
N LEU A 682 22.75 40.11 -8.71
CA LEU A 682 23.80 39.15 -8.38
C LEU A 682 24.59 38.73 -9.64
N PRO A 683 25.84 38.26 -9.50
CA PRO A 683 26.63 37.80 -10.65
C PRO A 683 26.08 36.55 -11.36
N GLN A 684 25.08 35.89 -10.78
CA GLN A 684 24.57 34.59 -11.19
C GLN A 684 23.40 34.77 -12.15
N ASN A 685 23.26 33.83 -13.09
CA ASN A 685 22.14 33.87 -14.02
C ASN A 685 20.83 33.58 -13.26
N GLU A 686 19.78 34.34 -13.57
CA GLU A 686 18.43 34.13 -13.06
C GLU A 686 17.92 32.71 -13.35
N GLU A 687 18.32 32.11 -14.48
CA GLU A 687 17.96 30.71 -14.83
C GLU A 687 18.54 29.66 -13.87
N GLU A 688 19.58 30.00 -13.11
CA GLU A 688 20.21 29.12 -12.13
C GLU A 688 19.59 29.25 -10.73
N PHE A 689 18.62 30.16 -10.56
CA PHE A 689 17.93 30.39 -9.30
C PHE A 689 17.03 29.19 -8.95
N VAL A 690 17.20 28.68 -7.72
CA VAL A 690 16.48 27.51 -7.21
C VAL A 690 15.41 27.92 -6.19
N GLY A 691 15.67 28.91 -5.34
CA GLY A 691 14.70 29.35 -4.35
C GLY A 691 15.18 30.44 -3.39
N CYS A 692 14.23 31.03 -2.66
CA CYS A 692 14.44 32.09 -1.67
C CYS A 692 13.74 31.76 -0.34
N LEU A 693 14.45 31.92 0.76
CA LEU A 693 13.91 31.82 2.12
C LEU A 693 14.11 33.14 2.88
N ILE A 694 13.04 33.61 3.51
CA ILE A 694 13.05 34.72 4.47
C ILE A 694 12.59 34.18 5.83
N GLY A 695 13.53 33.97 6.74
CA GLY A 695 13.27 33.22 7.97
C GLY A 695 12.98 31.74 7.67
N LYS A 696 11.76 31.28 7.96
CA LYS A 696 11.29 29.92 7.63
C LYS A 696 10.34 29.87 6.42
N ASN A 697 10.04 31.03 5.84
CA ASN A 697 9.05 31.14 4.78
C ASN A 697 9.75 31.16 3.42
N GLU A 698 9.26 30.31 2.51
CA GLU A 698 9.64 30.29 1.10
C GLU A 698 8.94 31.42 0.34
N LYS A 699 9.64 31.98 -0.64
CA LYS A 699 9.18 33.12 -1.45
C LYS A 699 9.46 32.88 -2.92
N ASP A 700 8.46 33.14 -3.76
CA ASP A 700 8.63 33.15 -5.21
C ASP A 700 9.47 34.35 -5.66
N ILE A 701 10.07 34.23 -6.85
CA ILE A 701 11.00 35.24 -7.38
C ILE A 701 10.33 36.62 -7.60
N ASP A 702 9.04 36.65 -7.94
CA ASP A 702 8.29 37.90 -8.17
C ASP A 702 7.64 38.46 -6.89
N GLU A 703 7.74 37.76 -5.76
CA GLU A 703 7.12 38.21 -4.52
C GLU A 703 7.88 39.38 -3.89
N LYS A 704 7.11 40.30 -3.29
CA LYS A 704 7.66 41.43 -2.53
C LYS A 704 8.34 40.95 -1.25
N ILE A 705 9.50 41.53 -0.98
CA ILE A 705 10.22 41.34 0.27
C ILE A 705 9.57 42.21 1.35
N PRO A 706 9.20 41.66 2.52
CA PRO A 706 8.67 42.45 3.63
C PRO A 706 9.68 43.52 4.09
N LYS A 707 9.23 44.74 4.37
CA LYS A 707 10.10 45.85 4.82
C LYS A 707 10.80 45.59 6.16
N THR A 708 10.28 44.63 6.93
CA THR A 708 10.83 44.19 8.22
C THR A 708 11.83 43.03 8.08
N ALA A 709 12.00 42.48 6.88
CA ALA A 709 12.95 41.39 6.63
C ALA A 709 14.38 41.85 6.92
N ARG A 710 15.13 41.00 7.64
CA ARG A 710 16.53 41.27 8.03
C ARG A 710 17.54 40.33 7.38
N ASN A 711 17.09 39.14 6.97
CA ASN A 711 17.94 38.12 6.35
C ASN A 711 17.20 37.47 5.20
N ILE A 712 17.90 37.28 4.10
CA ILE A 712 17.42 36.55 2.93
C ILE A 712 18.44 35.47 2.59
N HIS A 713 17.95 34.27 2.36
CA HIS A 713 18.74 33.15 1.87
C HIS A 713 18.31 32.85 0.43
N LEU A 714 19.22 33.02 -0.52
CA LEU A 714 18.99 32.70 -1.93
C LEU A 714 19.82 31.48 -2.30
N THR A 715 19.20 30.51 -2.94
CA THR A 715 19.85 29.29 -3.39
C THR A 715 19.88 29.25 -4.91
N PHE A 716 21.08 29.04 -5.46
CA PHE A 716 21.32 28.71 -6.86
C PHE A 716 21.91 27.30 -6.95
N LYS A 717 22.15 26.81 -8.17
CA LYS A 717 22.64 25.45 -8.44
C LYS A 717 23.87 25.02 -7.63
N ASP A 718 24.87 25.88 -7.46
CA ASP A 718 26.10 25.60 -6.71
C ASP A 718 26.56 26.73 -5.78
N ILE A 719 25.74 27.78 -5.65
CA ILE A 719 26.03 28.93 -4.79
C ILE A 719 24.82 29.35 -3.98
N GLU A 720 25.05 29.65 -2.71
CA GLU A 720 24.06 30.20 -1.80
C GLU A 720 24.48 31.59 -1.34
N TYR A 721 23.53 32.51 -1.29
CA TYR A 721 23.71 33.85 -0.74
C TYR A 721 22.92 33.98 0.56
N VAL A 722 23.60 34.45 1.61
CA VAL A 722 22.96 34.85 2.88
C VAL A 722 23.14 36.36 3.01
N ILE A 723 22.07 37.10 2.78
CA ILE A 723 22.09 38.56 2.64
C ILE A 723 21.39 39.19 3.84
N GLU A 724 22.13 40.01 4.58
CA GLU A 724 21.55 40.87 5.62
C GLU A 724 20.96 42.12 4.98
N LEU A 725 19.70 42.45 5.30
CA LEU A 725 18.99 43.64 4.81
C LEU A 725 18.95 44.74 5.86
N MET A 726 18.86 46.00 5.42
CA MET A 726 18.58 47.13 6.31
C MET A 726 17.07 47.40 6.40
N PRO A 727 16.44 47.29 7.59
CA PRO A 727 15.01 47.57 7.72
C PRO A 727 14.71 49.07 7.70
N LYS A 728 13.49 49.42 7.28
CA LYS A 728 12.95 50.78 7.44
C LYS A 728 12.54 50.99 8.89
N LEU A 729 13.12 52.00 9.55
CA LEU A 729 12.88 52.29 10.96
C LEU A 729 12.52 53.77 11.16
N GLU A 730 11.66 54.04 12.14
CA GLU A 730 11.23 55.38 12.52
C GLU A 730 11.64 55.69 13.96
N LEU A 731 12.02 56.94 14.22
CA LEU A 731 12.46 57.40 15.54
C LEU A 731 11.35 58.20 16.21
N TYR A 732 11.00 57.81 17.43
CA TYR A 732 10.17 58.59 18.33
C TYR A 732 11.02 59.19 19.46
N LEU A 733 10.98 60.51 19.61
CA LEU A 733 11.71 61.21 20.65
C LEU A 733 10.80 61.51 21.84
N HIS A 734 11.12 60.99 23.03
CA HIS A 734 10.38 61.25 24.29
C HIS A 734 10.81 62.58 24.94
N TYR A 735 11.12 63.59 24.14
CA TYR A 735 11.53 64.92 24.59
C TYR A 735 10.65 65.97 23.92
N HIS A 736 9.74 66.55 24.70
CA HIS A 736 8.63 67.35 24.18
C HIS A 736 8.94 68.86 24.11
N SER A 737 10.14 69.28 24.54
CA SER A 737 10.58 70.67 24.47
C SER A 737 11.48 70.88 23.25
N GLN A 738 11.29 71.98 22.53
CA GLN A 738 12.25 72.42 21.50
C GLN A 738 13.43 73.21 22.08
N ILE A 739 13.42 73.46 23.40
CA ILE A 739 14.38 74.26 24.14
C ILE A 739 15.04 73.38 25.21
N ILE A 740 16.37 73.34 25.20
CA ILE A 740 17.20 72.75 26.23
C ILE A 740 17.71 73.89 27.13
N LYS A 741 17.35 73.86 28.41
CA LYS A 741 17.70 74.93 29.36
C LYS A 741 19.12 74.76 29.91
N ARG A 742 19.92 75.83 29.90
CA ARG A 742 21.30 75.84 30.41
C ARG A 742 21.42 75.65 31.92
N GLU A 743 20.34 75.89 32.63
CA GLU A 743 20.26 75.78 34.09
C GLU A 743 20.49 74.33 34.57
N GLU A 744 20.25 73.35 33.70
CA GLU A 744 20.46 71.93 33.97
C GLU A 744 21.93 71.53 33.69
N LYS A 745 22.58 70.82 34.61
CA LYS A 745 23.97 70.34 34.36
C LYS A 745 24.03 69.35 33.18
N ASN A 746 23.08 68.42 33.13
CA ASN A 746 22.91 67.44 32.06
C ASN A 746 21.42 67.32 31.75
N VAL A 747 21.06 67.34 30.47
CA VAL A 747 19.70 67.09 30.02
C VAL A 747 19.61 65.64 29.56
N LYS A 748 18.71 64.90 30.19
CA LYS A 748 18.43 63.51 29.85
C LYS A 748 17.44 63.47 28.69
N ILE A 749 17.79 62.77 27.62
CA ILE A 749 16.92 62.59 26.45
C ILE A 749 16.65 61.10 26.26
N ASP A 750 15.36 60.76 26.22
CA ASP A 750 14.87 59.41 26.00
C ASP A 750 14.27 59.32 24.57
N PHE A 751 14.49 58.20 23.86
CA PHE A 751 13.94 57.94 22.53
C PHE A 751 13.62 56.45 22.33
N SER A 752 12.74 56.15 21.38
CA SER A 752 12.37 54.79 20.96
C SER A 752 12.47 54.68 19.45
N ILE A 753 12.71 53.47 18.96
CA ILE A 753 12.78 53.17 17.53
C ILE A 753 11.69 52.15 17.20
N TYR A 754 10.96 52.40 16.12
CA TYR A 754 9.85 51.60 15.65
C TYR A 754 10.16 51.07 14.26
N ASP A 755 9.59 49.91 13.90
CA ASP A 755 9.56 49.47 12.51
C ASP A 755 8.45 50.18 11.72
N ALA A 756 8.34 49.87 10.42
CA ALA A 756 7.34 50.46 9.53
C ALA A 756 5.87 50.10 9.88
N GLU A 757 5.64 49.24 10.87
CA GLU A 757 4.32 48.80 11.34
C GLU A 757 4.01 49.33 12.76
N ASP A 758 4.75 50.35 13.22
CA ASP A 758 4.64 50.95 14.56
C ASP A 758 4.96 49.97 15.72
N ASN A 759 5.74 48.91 15.48
CA ASN A 759 6.20 48.04 16.55
C ASN A 759 7.51 48.54 17.17
N PRO A 760 7.62 48.69 18.51
CA PRO A 760 8.84 49.15 19.16
C PRO A 760 9.93 48.07 19.14
N ILE A 761 11.13 48.43 18.67
CA ILE A 761 12.28 47.53 18.64
C ILE A 761 13.05 47.64 19.95
N LYS A 762 13.21 46.51 20.65
CA LYS A 762 13.74 46.46 22.02
C LYS A 762 15.22 46.07 22.11
N GLU A 763 15.72 45.39 21.09
CA GLU A 763 17.07 44.82 21.03
C GLU A 763 17.87 45.50 19.91
N LEU A 764 18.36 46.70 20.21
CA LEU A 764 19.24 47.48 19.33
C LEU A 764 20.41 48.02 20.17
N GLU A 765 21.50 48.37 19.48
CA GLU A 765 22.63 49.12 20.02
C GLU A 765 22.70 50.53 19.39
N PRO A 766 21.70 51.39 19.64
CA PRO A 766 21.61 52.65 18.95
C PRO A 766 22.73 53.62 19.37
N ALA A 767 23.12 54.47 18.44
CA ALA A 767 24.11 55.51 18.66
C ALA A 767 23.52 56.89 18.35
N VAL A 768 23.86 57.87 19.19
CA VAL A 768 23.53 59.27 18.95
C VAL A 768 24.82 60.05 18.78
N LYS A 769 24.85 60.98 17.83
CA LYS A 769 25.90 61.99 17.70
C LYS A 769 25.25 63.36 17.83
N TYR A 770 25.88 64.28 18.55
CA TYR A 770 25.40 65.66 18.60
C TYR A 770 26.44 66.68 18.17
N THR A 771 25.98 67.78 17.58
CA THR A 771 26.78 68.90 17.09
C THR A 771 26.29 70.22 17.68
N LEU A 772 27.19 71.05 18.21
CA LEU A 772 26.89 72.36 18.79
C LEU A 772 26.89 73.48 17.73
N ILE A 773 25.96 74.44 17.80
CA ILE A 773 25.75 75.50 16.79
C ILE A 773 25.64 76.88 17.49
N PRO A 774 26.32 77.95 17.04
CA PRO A 774 27.23 78.01 15.91
C PRO A 774 28.53 77.27 16.22
N THR A 775 28.96 76.48 15.25
CA THR A 775 30.17 75.67 15.31
C THR A 775 31.38 76.60 15.24
N LEU A 776 32.26 76.58 16.24
CA LEU A 776 33.51 77.34 16.22
C LEU A 776 34.65 76.49 15.62
N ASP A 777 34.55 75.15 15.70
CA ASP A 777 35.50 74.19 15.12
C ASP A 777 34.78 72.87 14.79
N SER A 778 34.69 72.51 13.50
CA SER A 778 33.76 71.46 13.00
C SER A 778 34.01 70.06 13.56
N ASN A 779 35.21 69.76 14.08
CA ASN A 779 35.56 68.45 14.62
C ASN A 779 35.50 68.36 16.15
N LYS A 780 35.61 69.49 16.89
CA LYS A 780 35.56 69.51 18.37
C LYS A 780 34.16 69.66 18.93
N ASP A 781 33.24 70.18 18.11
CA ASP A 781 31.85 70.41 18.50
C ASP A 781 30.94 69.20 18.21
N ILE A 782 31.49 68.06 17.75
CA ILE A 782 30.79 66.78 17.55
C ILE A 782 31.12 65.81 18.69
N VAL A 783 30.11 65.36 19.41
CA VAL A 783 30.25 64.42 20.54
C VAL A 783 29.31 63.23 20.36
N ALA A 784 29.79 62.03 20.69
CA ALA A 784 29.01 60.79 20.68
C ALA A 784 28.77 60.33 22.13
N PRO A 785 27.64 60.68 22.76
CA PRO A 785 27.34 60.23 24.11
C PRO A 785 27.07 58.72 24.16
N ALA A 786 27.36 58.10 25.29
CA ALA A 786 26.94 56.73 25.55
C ALA A 786 25.41 56.66 25.64
N VAL A 787 24.82 55.73 24.89
CA VAL A 787 23.38 55.43 24.91
C VAL A 787 23.16 54.20 25.78
N THR A 788 22.16 54.26 26.66
CA THR A 788 21.80 53.17 27.57
C THR A 788 20.38 52.71 27.27
N SER A 789 20.11 51.40 27.37
CA SER A 789 18.77 50.83 27.18
C SER A 789 18.15 50.46 28.52
N ASN A 790 16.84 50.66 28.66
CA ASN A 790 16.08 50.18 29.81
C ASN A 790 15.54 48.74 29.64
N GLY A 791 15.90 48.05 28.54
CA GLY A 791 15.41 46.70 28.21
C GLY A 791 13.94 46.64 27.76
N LYS A 792 13.25 47.78 27.67
CA LYS A 792 11.85 47.91 27.22
C LYS A 792 11.69 48.67 25.90
N GLY A 793 12.78 48.89 25.15
CA GLY A 793 12.78 49.64 23.89
C GLY A 793 12.78 51.16 24.05
N ILE A 794 13.22 51.67 25.21
CA ILE A 794 13.53 53.09 25.42
C ILE A 794 15.02 53.22 25.66
N TYR A 795 15.63 54.11 24.88
CA TYR A 795 17.04 54.41 24.89
C TYR A 795 17.27 55.81 25.44
N THR A 796 18.29 55.95 26.27
CA THR A 796 18.59 57.16 27.03
C THR A 796 20.02 57.59 26.81
N PHE A 797 20.24 58.88 26.61
CA PHE A 797 21.56 59.51 26.69
C PHE A 797 21.48 60.89 27.37
N ASN A 798 22.63 61.40 27.79
CA ASN A 798 22.74 62.70 28.44
C ASN A 798 23.46 63.71 27.54
N VAL A 799 22.93 64.92 27.47
CA VAL A 799 23.57 66.07 26.83
C VAL A 799 24.08 67.01 27.94
N PRO A 800 25.41 67.16 28.11
CA PRO A 800 25.98 68.05 29.12
C PRO A 800 25.85 69.51 28.68
N VAL A 801 24.88 70.25 29.25
CA VAL A 801 24.61 71.64 28.83
C VAL A 801 25.09 72.71 29.80
N GLY A 802 25.31 72.37 31.07
CA GLY A 802 25.68 73.34 32.11
C GLY A 802 27.03 74.04 31.92
N HIS A 803 27.87 73.53 31.01
CA HIS A 803 29.19 74.10 30.68
C HIS A 803 29.23 74.75 29.29
N LEU A 804 28.11 74.76 28.55
CA LEU A 804 28.08 75.30 27.20
C LEU A 804 28.13 76.83 27.22
N SER A 805 29.05 77.39 26.42
CA SER A 805 29.16 78.84 26.20
C SER A 805 27.83 79.45 25.75
N LYS A 806 27.54 80.69 26.18
CA LYS A 806 26.38 81.47 25.71
C LYS A 806 26.35 81.67 24.19
N ALA A 807 27.49 81.46 23.51
CA ALA A 807 27.58 81.48 22.05
C ALA A 807 26.79 80.34 21.39
N VAL A 808 26.72 79.14 22.01
CA VAL A 808 26.02 77.96 21.46
C VAL A 808 24.51 78.17 21.55
N GLN A 809 23.86 78.49 20.45
CA GLN A 809 22.41 78.75 20.40
C GLN A 809 21.58 77.50 20.10
N LYS A 810 22.16 76.46 19.49
CA LYS A 810 21.44 75.22 19.13
C LYS A 810 22.30 73.96 19.29
N ILE A 811 21.66 72.81 19.44
CA ILE A 811 22.28 71.48 19.42
C ILE A 811 21.55 70.62 18.37
N LYS A 812 22.29 70.07 17.40
CA LYS A 812 21.80 69.12 16.40
C LYS A 812 22.11 67.70 16.88
N LEU A 813 21.11 66.82 16.96
CA LEU A 813 21.21 65.42 17.35
C LEU A 813 20.95 64.53 16.12
N GLU A 814 21.81 63.55 15.88
CA GLU A 814 21.71 62.57 14.81
C GLU A 814 21.62 61.16 15.42
N PHE A 815 20.49 60.49 15.18
CA PHE A 815 20.16 59.21 15.80
C PHE A 815 20.40 58.05 14.84
N ARG A 816 20.86 56.90 15.33
CA ARG A 816 21.13 55.67 14.58
C ARG A 816 20.65 54.46 15.39
N ASP A 817 20.16 53.43 14.71
CA ASP A 817 19.79 52.10 15.28
C ASP A 817 21.01 51.26 15.65
N ILE A 818 22.11 51.40 14.91
CA ILE A 818 23.42 50.79 15.18
C ILE A 818 24.55 51.82 14.97
N PRO A 819 25.71 51.69 15.62
CA PRO A 819 26.75 52.71 15.59
C PRO A 819 27.36 52.95 14.20
N THR A 820 27.37 51.91 13.36
CA THR A 820 27.97 51.89 12.03
C THR A 820 27.07 52.48 10.95
N ARG A 821 25.78 52.71 11.22
CA ARG A 821 24.84 53.26 10.22
C ARG A 821 25.36 54.57 9.63
N ILE A 822 25.65 54.55 8.33
CA ILE A 822 26.29 55.67 7.61
C ILE A 822 25.40 56.93 7.65
N LYS A 823 24.13 56.81 7.29
CA LYS A 823 23.15 57.92 7.32
C LYS A 823 22.26 57.80 8.57
N PRO A 824 22.09 58.85 9.41
CA PRO A 824 21.28 58.75 10.63
C PRO A 824 19.79 58.56 10.32
N LEU A 825 19.10 57.76 11.15
CA LEU A 825 17.64 57.55 11.11
C LEU A 825 16.86 58.85 11.13
N ALA A 826 17.26 59.74 12.03
CA ALA A 826 16.60 61.02 12.24
C ALA A 826 17.61 62.05 12.70
N THR A 827 17.29 63.30 12.41
CA THR A 827 18.08 64.45 12.82
C THR A 827 17.17 65.49 13.45
N HIS A 828 17.43 65.89 14.69
CA HIS A 828 16.65 66.90 15.41
C HIS A 828 17.54 68.05 15.88
N THR A 829 17.05 69.28 15.84
CA THR A 829 17.80 70.46 16.33
C THR A 829 17.03 71.18 17.42
N PHE A 830 17.66 71.39 18.57
CA PHE A 830 17.11 72.04 19.76
C PHE A 830 17.73 73.41 19.96
N LYS A 831 16.96 74.40 20.44
CA LYS A 831 17.51 75.68 20.91
C LYS A 831 18.10 75.51 22.31
N VAL A 832 19.13 76.28 22.64
CA VAL A 832 19.75 76.28 23.97
C VAL A 832 19.58 77.65 24.62
N GLU A 833 18.77 77.70 25.67
CA GLU A 833 18.41 78.95 26.38
C GLU A 833 18.95 78.97 27.81
#